data_AF-A0A925U4J5-F1
#
_entry.id   AF-A0A925U4J5-F1
#
_cell.length_a   1.000
_cell.length_b   1.000
_cell.length_c   1.000
_cell.angle_alpha   90.00
_cell.angle_beta   90.00
_cell.angle_gamma   90.00
#
_symmetry.space_group_name_H-M   'P 1'
#
loop_
_entity.id
_entity.type
_entity.pdbx_description
1 polymer ?
#
loop_
_entity_poly.entity_id
_entity_poly.type
_entity_poly.pdbx_seq_one_letter_code
_entity_poly.pdbx_strand_id
1 'polypeptide(L)'
;ESAGARPGPMCYRGGGPLTVTDANVLVGKISPEHFPKLFGAEGREALDAERVRKAFEELAAQIGMTPEAAADGFLRIAAENMANAIKKISVERGYDVTRYTLAAFGGAGGQHACLVADRLRMSRILIHPLSSVLSAHGIALAERRAIRAQGVEQPLDEALKAVSRIEESLVAGCTTELAAQGATADNVCRETWLHLKYEGAGLALPIAKGSADEMRAAFEAAHRARFGFISTEKVLIVESVEISVSLPGAPAAEPELPLSDAPAPPHDEQTRFYSDGAWREAGRYLRASLEPGHTIDGPAIIIEPNQTIVVEPGWRAAVTKHNHLLLTHLSHGERSERASAPGEGVRTLSLDSGTPHPRPLPAGDGVGKDSSDPVLLEVMQNRFMGIAEQMGTALANTAQSVNIRERLDFSCSVFDAHGALVANAPHIPVHLGSMDRSVETVIREAGANMRAGDVFMLNAPYNGGTHLPDITVVTPVFDDAGERPLFYVAARGHHADVGGVAPGSITPNARTIDEEGVYIDTFKLVESGAFRENAARALFGAGPYPARNPDANIADLKAQIAANMRGAGELRRVIAEFGLETVLAYMRHAQNYGEACVRRAIGALANGAFEVETDTGARICVAVRVDHASHSAVIDFTGTSPQQPDNFNAPEPIARAAVLYVFRTLIDEDIPINAGCLRPLTIIIPQGSMLSPRYPAAVVAGNVETSQVITNALFAA
;
A
#
# COMPACT_ATOMS: atom_id res chain seq x y z
N GLU A 1 9.01 21.86 -13.11
CA GLU A 1 10.46 22.13 -13.10
C GLU A 1 10.76 23.24 -12.08
N SER A 2 11.98 23.30 -11.52
CA SER A 2 12.37 24.29 -10.50
C SER A 2 13.46 25.22 -11.04
N ALA A 3 13.39 26.51 -10.69
CA ALA A 3 14.41 27.50 -11.07
C ALA A 3 15.73 27.36 -10.30
N GLY A 4 15.78 26.50 -9.27
CA GLY A 4 16.96 26.24 -8.46
C GLY A 4 17.48 27.48 -7.72
N ALA A 5 18.78 27.50 -7.41
CA ALA A 5 19.43 28.64 -6.77
C ALA A 5 20.03 29.65 -7.77
N ARG A 6 20.41 29.19 -8.97
CA ARG A 6 20.91 30.01 -10.09
C ARG A 6 20.37 29.45 -11.41
N PRO A 7 19.69 30.24 -12.25
CA PRO A 7 19.47 31.69 -12.10
C PRO A 7 18.51 32.05 -10.95
N GLY A 8 17.76 31.08 -10.41
CA GLY A 8 16.87 31.23 -9.26
C GLY A 8 15.57 31.97 -9.58
N PRO A 9 14.68 32.17 -8.59
CA PRO A 9 13.55 33.09 -8.69
C PRO A 9 13.91 34.45 -9.28
N MET A 10 12.98 35.09 -9.97
CA MET A 10 13.21 36.40 -10.59
C MET A 10 13.67 37.46 -9.58
N CYS A 11 13.12 37.43 -8.36
CA CYS A 11 13.48 38.30 -7.24
C CYS A 11 14.93 38.15 -6.78
N TYR A 12 15.65 37.08 -7.16
CA TYR A 12 17.05 36.85 -6.78
C TYR A 12 18.04 37.63 -7.66
N ARG A 13 17.56 38.37 -8.67
CA ARG A 13 18.38 39.20 -9.58
C ARG A 13 19.31 38.38 -10.50
N GLY A 14 19.15 37.05 -10.56
CA GLY A 14 19.96 36.14 -11.37
C GLY A 14 19.44 35.88 -12.79
N GLY A 15 18.32 36.49 -13.18
CA GLY A 15 17.74 36.37 -14.53
C GLY A 15 16.83 35.15 -14.75
N GLY A 16 16.31 34.54 -13.67
CA GLY A 16 15.41 33.41 -13.79
C GLY A 16 13.93 33.80 -13.94
N PRO A 17 13.05 32.81 -14.14
CA PRO A 17 11.63 33.04 -14.43
C PRO A 17 10.83 33.45 -13.18
N LEU A 18 9.56 33.82 -13.38
CA LEU A 18 8.60 33.91 -12.27
C LEU A 18 8.40 32.55 -11.60
N THR A 19 8.40 32.54 -10.28
CA THR A 19 8.29 31.34 -9.44
C THR A 19 7.31 31.55 -8.27
N VAL A 20 7.10 30.48 -7.48
CA VAL A 20 6.32 30.52 -6.23
C VAL A 20 6.91 31.52 -5.23
N THR A 21 8.24 31.67 -5.16
CA THR A 21 8.90 32.67 -4.31
C THR A 21 8.53 34.09 -4.74
N ASP A 22 8.50 34.35 -6.05
CA ASP A 22 8.12 35.65 -6.60
C ASP A 22 6.65 35.96 -6.28
N ALA A 23 5.76 34.98 -6.40
CA ALA A 23 4.37 35.13 -5.99
C ALA A 23 4.24 35.52 -4.51
N ASN A 24 4.96 34.83 -3.61
CA ASN A 24 4.99 35.14 -2.17
C ASN A 24 5.52 36.56 -1.88
N VAL A 25 6.51 37.04 -2.64
CA VAL A 25 7.00 38.43 -2.53
C VAL A 25 5.92 39.42 -2.95
N LEU A 26 5.24 39.17 -4.08
CA LEU A 26 4.19 40.08 -4.58
C LEU A 26 3.01 40.19 -3.61
N VAL A 27 2.54 39.05 -3.08
CA VAL A 27 1.40 39.03 -2.15
C VAL A 27 1.76 39.45 -0.72
N GLY A 28 3.01 39.82 -0.45
CA GLY A 28 3.45 40.30 0.87
C GLY A 28 3.66 39.20 1.92
N LYS A 29 3.65 37.92 1.53
CA LYS A 29 3.96 36.77 2.41
C LYS A 29 5.46 36.63 2.69
N ILE A 30 6.32 37.10 1.77
CA ILE A 30 7.75 37.28 1.98
C ILE A 30 8.07 38.78 1.96
N SER A 31 8.79 39.24 2.97
CA SER A 31 9.21 40.63 3.09
C SER A 31 10.68 40.82 2.66
N PRO A 32 10.98 41.59 1.60
CA PRO A 32 12.35 41.82 1.12
C PRO A 32 13.31 42.42 2.16
N GLU A 33 12.80 43.26 3.04
CA GLU A 33 13.55 43.95 4.10
C GLU A 33 13.99 43.00 5.23
N HIS A 34 13.23 41.92 5.46
CA HIS A 34 13.51 40.92 6.50
C HIS A 34 14.08 39.62 5.92
N PHE A 35 14.30 39.58 4.61
CA PHE A 35 14.97 38.48 3.94
C PHE A 35 16.49 38.73 3.89
N PRO A 36 17.35 37.70 4.04
CA PRO A 36 18.79 37.88 3.93
C PRO A 36 19.24 38.57 2.63
N LYS A 37 20.10 39.58 2.77
CA LYS A 37 20.67 40.34 1.64
C LYS A 37 21.82 39.56 0.99
N LEU A 38 21.47 38.58 0.17
CA LEU A 38 22.42 37.63 -0.45
C LEU A 38 22.37 37.64 -1.98
N PHE A 39 21.67 38.61 -2.58
CA PHE A 39 21.36 38.61 -4.01
C PHE A 39 22.12 39.67 -4.78
N GLY A 40 21.94 39.68 -6.11
CA GLY A 40 22.65 40.58 -7.00
C GLY A 40 24.08 40.12 -7.33
N ALA A 41 24.79 40.92 -8.12
CA ALA A 41 26.10 40.53 -8.67
C ALA A 41 27.16 40.32 -7.58
N GLU A 42 27.09 41.09 -6.49
CA GLU A 42 28.01 41.02 -5.35
C GLU A 42 27.47 40.21 -4.16
N GLY A 43 26.24 39.69 -4.25
CA GLY A 43 25.62 38.89 -3.18
C GLY A 43 25.32 39.68 -1.90
N ARG A 44 24.92 40.94 -2.03
CA ARG A 44 24.67 41.88 -0.91
C ARG A 44 23.36 42.65 -1.03
N GLU A 45 22.58 42.38 -2.06
CA GLU A 45 21.33 43.07 -2.34
C GLU A 45 20.13 42.30 -1.77
N ALA A 46 19.04 43.02 -1.50
CA ALA A 46 17.75 42.45 -1.11
C ALA A 46 17.00 41.88 -2.34
N LEU A 47 15.90 41.17 -2.08
CA LEU A 47 14.98 40.71 -3.12
C LEU A 47 14.48 41.87 -4.00
N ASP A 48 14.41 41.67 -5.31
CA ASP A 48 13.92 42.66 -6.27
C ASP A 48 12.40 42.59 -6.44
N ALA A 49 11.66 43.14 -5.45
CA ALA A 49 10.20 43.14 -5.47
C ALA A 49 9.59 43.96 -6.62
N GLU A 50 10.29 45.00 -7.07
CA GLU A 50 9.82 45.84 -8.18
C GLU A 50 9.83 45.08 -9.50
N ARG A 51 10.90 44.33 -9.76
CA ARG A 51 10.98 43.46 -10.93
C ARG A 51 9.89 42.39 -10.94
N VAL A 52 9.62 41.79 -9.78
CA VAL A 52 8.53 40.82 -9.62
C VAL A 52 7.17 41.46 -9.93
N ARG A 53 6.89 42.65 -9.38
CA ARG A 53 5.65 43.39 -9.62
C ARG A 53 5.43 43.62 -11.10
N LYS A 54 6.43 44.18 -11.78
CA LYS A 54 6.35 44.44 -13.23
C LYS A 54 6.09 43.16 -14.04
N ALA A 55 6.77 42.06 -13.72
CA ALA A 55 6.57 40.80 -14.43
C ALA A 55 5.18 40.20 -14.21
N PHE A 56 4.62 40.31 -12.99
CA PHE A 56 3.24 39.90 -12.74
C PHE A 56 2.21 40.85 -13.35
N GLU A 57 2.49 42.16 -13.48
CA GLU A 57 1.65 43.09 -14.25
C GLU A 57 1.55 42.70 -15.72
N GLU A 58 2.68 42.36 -16.35
CA GLU A 58 2.72 41.87 -17.72
C GLU A 58 1.95 40.55 -17.88
N LEU A 59 2.14 39.60 -16.97
CA LEU A 59 1.43 38.31 -16.97
C LEU A 59 -0.07 38.50 -16.74
N ALA A 60 -0.46 39.30 -15.75
CA ALA A 60 -1.84 39.52 -15.36
C ALA A 60 -2.64 40.22 -16.47
N ALA A 61 -2.00 41.13 -17.22
CA ALA A 61 -2.58 41.74 -18.41
C ALA A 61 -2.91 40.73 -19.52
N GLN A 62 -2.10 39.67 -19.69
CA GLN A 62 -2.34 38.63 -20.70
C GLN A 62 -3.53 37.73 -20.35
N ILE A 63 -3.76 37.48 -19.06
CA ILE A 63 -4.80 36.54 -18.58
C ILE A 63 -6.06 37.25 -18.06
N GLY A 64 -6.11 38.58 -18.06
CA GLY A 64 -7.28 39.36 -17.65
C GLY A 64 -7.55 39.38 -16.14
N MET A 65 -6.49 39.40 -15.32
CA MET A 65 -6.59 39.44 -13.85
C MET A 65 -5.77 40.59 -13.25
N THR A 66 -5.91 40.86 -11.94
CA THR A 66 -4.96 41.72 -11.21
C THR A 66 -3.67 40.95 -10.88
N PRO A 67 -2.50 41.62 -10.77
CA PRO A 67 -1.23 40.96 -10.41
C PRO A 67 -1.31 40.11 -9.13
N GLU A 68 -1.97 40.62 -8.09
CA GLU A 68 -2.15 39.94 -6.81
C GLU A 68 -2.99 38.68 -6.93
N ALA A 69 -4.12 38.75 -7.65
CA ALA A 69 -4.97 37.59 -7.93
C ALA A 69 -4.24 36.52 -8.77
N ALA A 70 -3.42 36.93 -9.74
CA ALA A 70 -2.60 36.00 -10.51
C ALA A 70 -1.58 35.28 -9.61
N ALA A 71 -0.86 36.03 -8.76
CA ALA A 71 0.09 35.44 -7.81
C ALA A 71 -0.60 34.53 -6.77
N ASP A 72 -1.74 34.93 -6.20
CA ASP A 72 -2.53 34.09 -5.29
C ASP A 72 -3.00 32.80 -5.98
N GLY A 73 -3.43 32.88 -7.25
CA GLY A 73 -3.76 31.72 -8.07
C GLY A 73 -2.58 30.75 -8.24
N PHE A 74 -1.38 31.27 -8.51
CA PHE A 74 -0.15 30.47 -8.58
C PHE A 74 0.14 29.74 -7.26
N LEU A 75 -0.01 30.44 -6.11
CA LEU A 75 0.18 29.85 -4.79
C LEU A 75 -0.86 28.75 -4.50
N ARG A 76 -2.12 28.96 -4.89
CA ARG A 76 -3.19 27.97 -4.74
C ARG A 76 -2.91 26.70 -5.55
N ILE A 77 -2.48 26.84 -6.81
CA ILE A 77 -2.11 25.70 -7.66
C ILE A 77 -0.89 24.97 -7.11
N ALA A 78 0.12 25.70 -6.63
CA ALA A 78 1.29 25.09 -6.00
C ALA A 78 0.89 24.28 -4.76
N ALA A 79 0.04 24.84 -3.89
CA ALA A 79 -0.50 24.14 -2.72
C ALA A 79 -1.33 22.91 -3.10
N GLU A 80 -2.14 23.00 -4.16
CA GLU A 80 -2.93 21.89 -4.69
C GLU A 80 -2.03 20.74 -5.17
N ASN A 81 -0.99 21.06 -5.94
CA ASN A 81 -0.03 20.05 -6.41
C ASN A 81 0.73 19.38 -5.25
N MET A 82 1.13 20.15 -4.23
CA MET A 82 1.78 19.61 -3.04
C MET A 82 0.82 18.72 -2.23
N ALA A 83 -0.43 19.15 -2.03
CA ALA A 83 -1.45 18.36 -1.36
C ALA A 83 -1.75 17.07 -2.12
N ASN A 84 -1.88 17.12 -3.45
CA ASN A 84 -2.11 15.94 -4.28
C ASN A 84 -0.94 14.96 -4.24
N ALA A 85 0.31 15.43 -4.18
CA ALA A 85 1.47 14.56 -4.00
C ALA A 85 1.45 13.84 -2.63
N ILE A 86 1.12 14.56 -1.55
CA ILE A 86 0.97 13.98 -0.22
C ILE A 86 -0.20 12.99 -0.19
N LYS A 87 -1.36 13.37 -0.75
CA LYS A 87 -2.55 12.53 -0.84
C LYS A 87 -2.24 11.26 -1.60
N LYS A 88 -1.64 11.35 -2.78
CA LYS A 88 -1.26 10.20 -3.61
C LYS A 88 -0.44 9.19 -2.80
N ILE A 89 0.70 9.62 -2.26
CA ILE A 89 1.60 8.71 -1.51
C ILE A 89 0.94 8.14 -0.26
N SER A 90 0.17 8.95 0.46
CA SER A 90 -0.41 8.54 1.75
C SER A 90 -1.66 7.68 1.58
N VAL A 91 -2.55 8.07 0.66
CA VAL A 91 -3.80 7.38 0.36
C VAL A 91 -3.55 6.10 -0.43
N GLU A 92 -2.60 6.05 -1.37
CA GLU A 92 -2.16 4.77 -2.00
C GLU A 92 -1.68 3.77 -0.94
N ARG A 93 -1.04 4.26 0.12
CA ARG A 93 -0.64 3.43 1.27
C ARG A 93 -1.80 3.19 2.26
N GLY A 94 -2.97 3.77 2.01
CA GLY A 94 -4.19 3.62 2.78
C GLY A 94 -4.30 4.45 4.05
N TYR A 95 -3.50 5.51 4.21
CA TYR A 95 -3.58 6.39 5.38
C TYR A 95 -4.68 7.46 5.23
N ASP A 96 -5.51 7.60 6.26
CA ASP A 96 -6.40 8.77 6.41
C ASP A 96 -5.59 9.98 6.91
N VAL A 97 -5.19 10.82 5.96
CA VAL A 97 -4.34 12.01 6.20
C VAL A 97 -4.93 13.01 7.19
N THR A 98 -6.27 13.06 7.34
CA THR A 98 -6.94 14.08 8.19
C THR A 98 -6.63 13.92 9.68
N ARG A 99 -6.20 12.71 10.09
CA ARG A 99 -5.89 12.36 11.48
C ARG A 99 -4.45 12.65 11.89
N TYR A 100 -3.60 12.96 10.93
CA TYR A 100 -2.19 13.21 11.17
C TYR A 100 -1.90 14.69 11.39
N THR A 101 -0.74 14.96 11.99
CA THR A 101 -0.18 16.31 12.06
C THR A 101 0.79 16.50 10.91
N LEU A 102 0.63 17.57 10.12
CA LEU A 102 1.56 17.91 9.05
C LEU A 102 2.88 18.41 9.65
N ALA A 103 3.95 17.63 9.53
CA ALA A 103 5.29 18.12 9.89
C ALA A 103 5.84 18.95 8.73
N ALA A 104 5.83 20.27 8.86
CA ALA A 104 6.30 21.19 7.82
C ALA A 104 7.75 21.62 8.08
N PHE A 105 8.62 21.37 7.10
CA PHE A 105 10.05 21.67 7.17
C PHE A 105 10.64 22.07 5.81
N GLY A 106 11.91 22.44 5.81
CA GLY A 106 12.59 23.09 4.69
C GLY A 106 12.34 24.60 4.66
N GLY A 107 13.25 25.37 4.04
CA GLY A 107 13.23 26.84 4.09
C GLY A 107 11.96 27.52 3.55
N ALA A 108 11.17 26.83 2.73
CA ALA A 108 9.88 27.30 2.20
C ALA A 108 8.66 26.57 2.80
N GLY A 109 8.85 25.55 3.64
CA GLY A 109 7.74 24.73 4.15
C GLY A 109 6.72 25.55 4.92
N GLY A 110 7.19 26.42 5.81
CA GLY A 110 6.33 27.32 6.61
C GLY A 110 5.53 28.33 5.79
N GLN A 111 5.90 28.59 4.54
CA GLN A 111 5.21 29.57 3.67
C GLN A 111 3.90 29.01 3.08
N HIS A 112 3.79 27.69 2.98
CA HIS A 112 2.68 27.01 2.31
C HIS A 112 1.92 26.04 3.21
N ALA A 113 2.42 25.79 4.43
CA ALA A 113 1.92 24.73 5.30
C ALA A 113 0.41 24.83 5.57
N CYS A 114 -0.12 26.01 5.90
CA CYS A 114 -1.55 26.22 6.13
C CYS A 114 -2.38 25.88 4.88
N LEU A 115 -2.01 26.44 3.73
CA LEU A 115 -2.73 26.19 2.47
C LEU A 115 -2.74 24.70 2.10
N VAL A 116 -1.60 24.02 2.25
CA VAL A 116 -1.50 22.57 2.00
C VAL A 116 -2.35 21.78 2.98
N ALA A 117 -2.30 22.11 4.27
CA ALA A 117 -3.09 21.44 5.30
C ALA A 117 -4.61 21.60 5.07
N ASP A 118 -5.07 22.78 4.66
CA ASP A 118 -6.49 23.03 4.33
C ASP A 118 -6.99 22.10 3.22
N ARG A 119 -6.19 21.91 2.15
CA ARG A 119 -6.51 21.03 1.02
C ARG A 119 -6.51 19.56 1.40
N LEU A 120 -5.64 19.19 2.33
CA LEU A 120 -5.61 17.85 2.94
C LEU A 120 -6.66 17.66 4.05
N ARG A 121 -7.41 18.71 4.41
CA ARG A 121 -8.32 18.74 5.57
C ARG A 121 -7.65 18.31 6.88
N MET A 122 -6.37 18.65 7.03
CA MET A 122 -5.60 18.44 8.25
C MET A 122 -5.87 19.60 9.21
N SER A 123 -6.02 19.30 10.50
CA SER A 123 -6.32 20.30 11.53
C SER A 123 -5.08 20.80 12.29
N ARG A 124 -3.92 20.16 12.09
CA ARG A 124 -2.71 20.40 12.87
C ARG A 124 -1.46 20.41 11.99
N ILE A 125 -0.59 21.39 12.21
CA ILE A 125 0.73 21.49 11.59
C ILE A 125 1.76 21.67 12.70
N LEU A 126 2.87 20.95 12.62
CA LEU A 126 4.01 21.09 13.52
C LEU A 126 5.20 21.63 12.74
N ILE A 127 5.80 22.70 13.24
CA ILE A 127 7.02 23.31 12.70
C ILE A 127 8.09 23.31 13.81
N HIS A 128 9.15 22.55 13.57
CA HIS A 128 10.29 22.45 14.48
C HIS A 128 11.16 23.74 14.44
N PRO A 129 11.83 24.17 15.52
CA PRO A 129 12.68 25.37 15.54
C PRO A 129 13.81 25.36 14.51
N LEU A 130 14.26 24.16 14.15
CA LEU A 130 15.28 23.93 13.13
C LEU A 130 14.68 23.47 11.80
N SER A 131 13.40 23.72 11.53
CA SER A 131 12.70 23.10 10.38
C SER A 131 13.35 23.42 9.04
N SER A 132 13.96 24.60 8.85
CA SER A 132 14.67 24.92 7.59
C SER A 132 15.92 24.07 7.34
N VAL A 133 16.54 23.53 8.40
CA VAL A 133 17.77 22.71 8.38
C VAL A 133 17.55 21.35 9.03
N LEU A 134 16.30 20.88 9.08
CA LEU A 134 15.91 19.70 9.84
C LEU A 134 16.65 18.44 9.37
N SER A 135 16.94 18.34 8.07
CA SER A 135 17.75 17.24 7.52
C SER A 135 19.16 17.22 8.07
N ALA A 136 19.82 18.38 8.21
CA ALA A 136 21.16 18.47 8.79
C ALA A 136 21.14 18.13 10.29
N HIS A 137 20.09 18.57 10.99
CA HIS A 137 19.87 18.20 12.38
C HIS A 137 19.68 16.69 12.55
N GLY A 138 18.86 16.05 11.71
CA GLY A 138 18.67 14.60 11.72
C GLY A 138 19.95 13.81 11.43
N ILE A 139 20.79 14.27 10.49
CA ILE A 139 22.11 13.67 10.24
C ILE A 139 23.02 13.76 11.47
N ALA A 140 22.98 14.88 12.19
CA ALA A 140 23.79 15.05 13.40
C ALA A 140 23.34 14.18 14.58
N LEU A 141 22.04 13.87 14.67
CA LEU A 141 21.46 13.01 15.71
C LEU A 141 21.53 11.52 15.38
N ALA A 142 21.77 11.15 14.13
CA ALA A 142 21.71 9.77 13.68
C ALA A 142 22.70 8.88 14.43
N GLU A 143 22.22 7.69 14.80
CA GLU A 143 23.06 6.61 15.30
C GLU A 143 24.06 6.19 14.20
N ARG A 144 25.33 6.01 14.59
CA ARG A 144 26.37 5.54 13.66
C ARG A 144 26.47 4.04 13.81
N ARG A 145 26.27 3.31 12.71
CA ARG A 145 26.19 1.85 12.71
C ARG A 145 27.10 1.25 11.66
N ALA A 146 27.84 0.22 12.04
CA ALA A 146 28.61 -0.63 11.13
C ALA A 146 28.05 -2.05 11.20
N ILE A 147 27.75 -2.62 10.03
CA ILE A 147 27.20 -3.97 9.88
C ILE A 147 28.20 -4.84 9.12
N ARG A 148 28.41 -6.06 9.59
CA ARG A 148 29.19 -7.10 8.92
C ARG A 148 28.51 -8.44 9.07
N ALA A 149 28.59 -9.27 8.03
CA ALA A 149 28.03 -10.62 8.03
C ALA A 149 29.02 -11.63 7.45
N GLN A 150 28.90 -12.88 7.87
CA GLN A 150 29.67 -14.02 7.37
C GLN A 150 28.76 -15.21 7.12
N GLY A 151 28.87 -15.83 5.94
CA GLY A 151 28.17 -17.07 5.59
C GLY A 151 28.71 -18.27 6.37
N VAL A 152 27.80 -19.15 6.80
CA VAL A 152 28.09 -20.37 7.59
C VAL A 152 27.56 -21.61 6.90
N GLU A 153 26.29 -21.62 6.49
CA GLU A 153 25.57 -22.74 5.86
C GLU A 153 25.75 -24.08 6.60
N GLN A 154 25.41 -24.11 7.89
CA GLN A 154 25.51 -25.31 8.73
C GLN A 154 24.25 -25.53 9.59
N PRO A 155 23.96 -26.76 10.04
CA PRO A 155 22.92 -27.03 11.03
C PRO A 155 23.10 -26.17 12.29
N LEU A 156 21.98 -25.74 12.90
CA LEU A 156 21.96 -24.84 14.05
C LEU A 156 22.94 -25.25 15.16
N ASP A 157 22.90 -26.52 15.56
CA ASP A 157 23.74 -27.04 16.65
C ASP A 157 25.23 -27.09 16.30
N GLU A 158 25.57 -27.22 15.01
CA GLU A 158 26.95 -27.19 14.54
C GLU A 158 27.47 -25.76 14.41
N ALA A 159 26.68 -24.88 13.80
CA ALA A 159 26.99 -23.48 13.63
C ALA A 159 27.26 -22.80 14.98
N LEU A 160 26.45 -23.10 16.00
CA LEU A 160 26.60 -22.56 17.35
C LEU A 160 27.98 -22.81 17.98
N LYS A 161 28.70 -23.86 17.55
CA LYS A 161 30.07 -24.15 18.02
C LYS A 161 31.09 -23.15 17.48
N ALA A 162 30.82 -22.55 16.32
CA ALA A 162 31.69 -21.60 15.63
C ALA A 162 31.25 -20.13 15.79
N VAL A 163 29.99 -19.87 16.16
CA VAL A 163 29.41 -18.52 16.27
C VAL A 163 30.30 -17.58 17.08
N SER A 164 30.76 -17.96 18.28
CA SER A 164 31.55 -17.07 19.13
C SER A 164 32.83 -16.56 18.45
N ARG A 165 33.51 -17.43 17.69
CA ARG A 165 34.72 -17.05 16.93
C ARG A 165 34.38 -16.12 15.76
N ILE A 166 33.25 -16.37 15.08
CA ILE A 166 32.78 -15.52 13.98
C ILE A 166 32.43 -14.13 14.51
N GLU A 167 31.70 -14.05 15.63
CA GLU A 167 31.35 -12.79 16.28
C GLU A 167 32.58 -11.97 16.65
N GLU A 168 33.58 -12.58 17.29
CA GLU A 168 34.83 -11.89 17.66
C GLU A 168 35.50 -11.24 16.44
N SER A 169 35.57 -11.98 15.32
CA SER A 169 36.14 -11.49 14.06
C SER A 169 35.32 -10.31 13.49
N LEU A 170 34.00 -10.46 13.41
CA LEU A 170 33.11 -9.44 12.83
C LEU A 170 33.05 -8.18 13.70
N VAL A 171 32.98 -8.33 15.03
CA VAL A 171 33.00 -7.21 16.00
C VAL A 171 34.30 -6.43 15.88
N ALA A 172 35.46 -7.10 15.74
CA ALA A 172 36.73 -6.42 15.56
C ALA A 172 36.74 -5.55 14.28
N GLY A 173 36.17 -6.06 13.19
CA GLY A 173 35.98 -5.33 11.94
C GLY A 173 35.09 -4.09 12.10
N CYS A 174 33.90 -4.25 12.68
CA CYS A 174 32.96 -3.14 12.92
C CYS A 174 33.54 -2.09 13.87
N THR A 175 34.22 -2.52 14.94
CA THR A 175 34.84 -1.61 15.91
C THR A 175 35.98 -0.82 15.28
N THR A 176 36.78 -1.44 14.41
CA THR A 176 37.85 -0.74 13.68
C THR A 176 37.29 0.34 12.74
N GLU A 177 36.19 0.06 12.05
CA GLU A 177 35.52 1.04 11.19
C GLU A 177 34.98 2.23 11.99
N LEU A 178 34.36 1.96 13.14
CA LEU A 178 33.79 3.00 14.00
C LEU A 178 34.82 3.70 14.90
N ALA A 179 36.03 3.16 15.05
CA ALA A 179 37.09 3.74 15.88
C ALA A 179 37.47 5.14 15.41
N ALA A 180 37.52 5.36 14.10
CA ALA A 180 37.76 6.69 13.50
C ALA A 180 36.66 7.71 13.84
N GLN A 181 35.51 7.25 14.33
CA GLN A 181 34.36 8.06 14.71
C GLN A 181 34.16 8.14 16.24
N GLY A 182 35.12 7.62 17.03
CA GLY A 182 35.11 7.70 18.50
C GLY A 182 34.46 6.51 19.21
N ALA A 183 34.25 5.38 18.52
CA ALA A 183 33.82 4.16 19.17
C ALA A 183 34.93 3.56 20.04
N THR A 184 34.56 3.16 21.25
CA THR A 184 35.38 2.41 22.22
C THR A 184 34.59 1.18 22.67
N ALA A 185 35.26 0.23 23.33
CA ALA A 185 34.60 -0.98 23.80
C ALA A 185 33.44 -0.69 24.79
N ASP A 186 33.50 0.44 25.51
CA ASP A 186 32.59 0.79 26.60
C ASP A 186 31.41 1.67 26.15
N ASN A 187 31.42 2.19 24.92
CA ASN A 187 30.41 3.14 24.43
C ASN A 187 29.63 2.64 23.20
N VAL A 188 29.82 1.38 22.80
CA VAL A 188 29.11 0.76 21.68
C VAL A 188 28.08 -0.25 22.15
N CYS A 189 26.94 -0.30 21.45
CA CYS A 189 25.99 -1.40 21.57
C CYS A 189 26.31 -2.46 20.49
N ARG A 190 26.07 -3.72 20.82
CA ARG A 190 26.34 -4.86 19.94
C ARG A 190 25.10 -5.72 19.85
N GLU A 191 24.72 -6.06 18.63
CA GLU A 191 23.61 -6.96 18.35
C GLU A 191 24.10 -8.08 17.43
N THR A 192 23.79 -9.32 17.78
CA THR A 192 24.08 -10.49 16.94
C THR A 192 22.78 -11.09 16.44
N TRP A 193 22.73 -11.31 15.13
CA TRP A 193 21.62 -11.96 14.44
C TRP A 193 22.14 -13.20 13.70
N LEU A 194 21.43 -14.32 13.84
CA LEU A 194 21.63 -15.52 13.03
C LEU A 194 20.51 -15.57 11.99
N HIS A 195 20.89 -15.68 10.73
CA HIS A 195 19.94 -15.83 9.63
C HIS A 195 19.61 -17.32 9.48
N LEU A 196 18.45 -17.73 10.00
CA LEU A 196 18.01 -19.13 10.06
C LEU A 196 17.05 -19.48 8.92
N LYS A 197 17.18 -20.69 8.36
CA LYS A 197 16.24 -21.23 7.37
C LYS A 197 16.02 -22.73 7.59
N TYR A 198 14.89 -23.27 7.13
CA TYR A 198 14.74 -24.71 7.01
C TYR A 198 15.65 -25.25 5.90
N GLU A 199 16.14 -26.48 6.04
CA GLU A 199 16.91 -27.15 5.00
C GLU A 199 16.15 -27.16 3.64
N GLY A 200 16.84 -26.72 2.60
CA GLY A 200 16.29 -26.56 1.24
C GLY A 200 15.40 -25.32 1.03
N ALA A 201 15.18 -24.48 2.04
CA ALA A 201 14.51 -23.19 1.86
C ALA A 201 15.47 -22.14 1.28
N GLY A 202 14.94 -21.21 0.49
CA GLY A 202 15.73 -20.14 -0.15
C GLY A 202 15.80 -18.83 0.64
N LEU A 203 14.97 -18.65 1.67
CA LEU A 203 14.93 -17.42 2.49
C LEU A 203 15.29 -17.72 3.94
N ALA A 204 16.24 -16.96 4.48
CA ALA A 204 16.57 -16.95 5.89
C ALA A 204 15.87 -15.82 6.65
N LEU A 205 15.56 -16.06 7.92
CA LEU A 205 14.98 -15.08 8.85
C LEU A 205 16.03 -14.67 9.89
N PRO A 206 16.20 -13.36 10.16
CA PRO A 206 17.09 -12.89 11.20
C PRO A 206 16.51 -13.20 12.58
N ILE A 207 17.24 -13.97 13.37
CA ILE A 207 16.86 -14.36 14.74
C ILE A 207 17.95 -13.89 15.68
N ALA A 208 17.56 -13.13 16.72
CA ALA A 208 18.49 -12.68 17.74
C ALA A 208 19.17 -13.89 18.39
N LYS A 209 20.49 -13.78 18.61
CA LYS A 209 21.27 -14.87 19.20
C LYS A 209 20.75 -15.21 20.59
N GLY A 210 20.50 -16.49 20.82
CA GLY A 210 20.12 -17.07 22.11
C GLY A 210 20.61 -18.52 22.22
N SER A 211 19.99 -19.30 23.11
CA SER A 211 20.15 -20.75 23.11
C SER A 211 19.52 -21.39 21.86
N ALA A 212 19.90 -22.64 21.54
CA ALA A 212 19.35 -23.35 20.39
C ALA A 212 17.81 -23.46 20.45
N ASP A 213 17.26 -23.71 21.64
CA ASP A 213 15.81 -23.83 21.86
C ASP A 213 15.09 -22.49 21.72
N GLU A 214 15.63 -21.42 22.29
CA GLU A 214 15.08 -20.05 22.14
C GLU A 214 15.08 -19.61 20.68
N MET A 215 16.18 -19.84 19.97
CA MET A 215 16.29 -19.48 18.55
C MET A 215 15.36 -20.33 17.68
N ARG A 216 15.19 -21.62 17.98
CA ARG A 216 14.22 -22.48 17.30
C ARG A 216 12.79 -21.99 17.52
N ALA A 217 12.41 -21.70 18.76
CA ALA A 217 11.09 -21.19 19.09
C ALA A 217 10.84 -19.81 18.45
N ALA A 218 11.83 -18.91 18.49
CA ALA A 218 11.76 -17.60 17.86
C ALA A 218 11.68 -17.72 16.33
N PHE A 219 12.45 -18.62 15.72
CA PHE A 219 12.36 -18.92 14.29
C PHE A 219 11.00 -19.47 13.91
N GLU A 220 10.49 -20.46 14.64
CA GLU A 220 9.18 -21.06 14.35
C GLU A 220 8.04 -20.06 14.54
N ALA A 221 8.12 -19.19 15.55
CA ALA A 221 7.17 -18.10 15.75
C ALA A 221 7.25 -17.07 14.60
N ALA A 222 8.46 -16.64 14.22
CA ALA A 222 8.68 -15.73 13.11
C ALA A 222 8.26 -16.35 11.76
N HIS A 223 8.55 -17.63 11.55
CA HIS A 223 8.20 -18.38 10.36
C HIS A 223 6.69 -18.57 10.28
N ARG A 224 6.00 -18.92 11.37
CA ARG A 224 4.53 -18.98 11.41
C ARG A 224 3.90 -17.60 11.17
N ALA A 225 4.46 -16.55 11.76
CA ALA A 225 3.97 -15.19 11.55
C ALA A 225 4.16 -14.71 10.09
N ARG A 226 5.27 -15.10 9.46
CA ARG A 226 5.61 -14.68 8.09
C ARG A 226 4.99 -15.55 7.00
N PHE A 227 4.97 -16.86 7.23
CA PHE A 227 4.63 -17.89 6.24
C PHE A 227 3.40 -18.73 6.61
N GLY A 228 2.88 -18.67 7.84
CA GLY A 228 1.64 -19.35 8.28
C GLY A 228 1.75 -20.80 8.71
N PHE A 229 2.90 -21.41 8.53
CA PHE A 229 3.13 -22.81 8.87
C PHE A 229 4.53 -22.99 9.46
N ILE A 230 4.79 -24.19 9.96
CA ILE A 230 6.13 -24.67 10.35
C ILE A 230 6.40 -26.01 9.64
N SER A 231 7.68 -26.37 9.49
CA SER A 231 8.11 -27.66 8.93
C SER A 231 8.81 -28.46 10.03
N THR A 232 8.05 -29.22 10.81
CA THR A 232 8.55 -29.93 12.01
C THR A 232 9.59 -31.01 11.71
N GLU A 233 9.59 -31.51 10.48
CA GLU A 233 10.46 -32.58 9.99
C GLU A 233 11.80 -32.08 9.44
N LYS A 234 11.96 -30.76 9.25
CA LYS A 234 13.16 -30.18 8.62
C LYS A 234 14.15 -29.64 9.64
N VAL A 235 15.44 -29.84 9.35
CA VAL A 235 16.55 -29.29 10.15
C VAL A 235 16.66 -27.78 9.91
N LEU A 236 17.05 -27.03 10.95
CA LEU A 236 17.36 -25.59 10.85
C LEU A 236 18.83 -25.40 10.46
N ILE A 237 19.05 -24.56 9.45
CA ILE A 237 20.36 -24.16 8.93
C ILE A 237 20.61 -22.69 9.28
N VAL A 238 21.80 -22.39 9.78
CA VAL A 238 22.33 -21.02 9.88
C VAL A 238 22.97 -20.67 8.55
N GLU A 239 22.33 -19.82 7.76
CA GLU A 239 22.87 -19.33 6.50
C GLU A 239 24.04 -18.38 6.77
N SER A 240 23.86 -17.42 7.67
CA SER A 240 24.87 -16.43 8.02
C SER A 240 24.73 -15.91 9.44
N VAL A 241 25.83 -15.35 9.96
CA VAL A 241 25.87 -14.59 11.21
C VAL A 241 26.13 -13.13 10.87
N GLU A 242 25.29 -12.24 11.40
CA GLU A 242 25.38 -10.80 11.23
C GLU A 242 25.64 -10.12 12.59
N ILE A 243 26.58 -9.17 12.58
CA ILE A 243 26.89 -8.29 13.70
C ILE A 243 26.57 -6.86 13.30
N SER A 244 25.78 -6.19 14.14
CA SER A 244 25.61 -4.75 14.16
C SER A 244 26.35 -4.19 15.38
N VAL A 245 27.29 -3.27 15.14
CA VAL A 245 27.87 -2.44 16.19
C VAL A 245 27.39 -1.02 15.97
N SER A 246 26.85 -0.42 17.02
CA SER A 246 26.38 0.95 16.96
C SER A 246 27.01 1.82 18.03
N LEU A 247 27.30 3.05 17.63
CA LEU A 247 27.70 4.13 18.50
C LEU A 247 26.51 5.08 18.61
N PRO A 248 25.93 5.27 19.81
CA PRO A 248 24.78 6.14 20.01
C PRO A 248 25.03 7.53 19.40
N GLY A 249 23.96 8.10 18.82
CA GLY A 249 23.93 9.48 18.40
C GLY A 249 23.98 10.44 19.60
N ALA A 250 24.04 11.74 19.33
CA ALA A 250 23.88 12.73 20.39
C ALA A 250 22.49 12.56 21.05
N PRO A 251 22.37 12.72 22.39
CA PRO A 251 21.08 12.64 23.06
C PRO A 251 20.12 13.69 22.47
N ALA A 252 18.98 13.23 21.97
CA ALA A 252 17.96 14.06 21.32
C ALA A 252 16.91 14.62 22.29
N ALA A 253 17.20 14.63 23.60
CA ALA A 253 16.25 15.11 24.60
C ALA A 253 16.09 16.64 24.48
N GLU A 254 14.92 17.07 24.03
CA GLU A 254 14.54 18.48 24.02
C GLU A 254 14.05 18.91 25.40
N PRO A 255 14.68 19.91 26.03
CA PRO A 255 14.25 20.37 27.35
C PRO A 255 12.85 20.97 27.29
N GLU A 256 12.07 20.74 28.34
CA GLU A 256 10.82 21.47 28.55
C GLU A 256 11.12 22.86 29.10
N LEU A 257 10.57 23.88 28.45
CA LEU A 257 10.71 25.28 28.82
C LEU A 257 9.44 25.76 29.54
N PRO A 258 9.56 26.70 30.50
CA PRO A 258 8.41 27.28 31.19
C PRO A 258 7.51 28.03 30.20
N LEU A 259 6.20 27.94 30.42
CA LEU A 259 5.20 28.66 29.63
C LEU A 259 5.04 30.09 30.13
N SER A 260 4.88 31.02 29.20
CA SER A 260 4.58 32.43 29.41
C SER A 260 3.10 32.68 29.22
N ASP A 261 2.47 33.35 30.17
CA ASP A 261 1.07 33.80 30.09
C ASP A 261 0.96 35.21 29.44
N ALA A 262 2.10 35.81 29.08
CA ALA A 262 2.13 37.13 28.45
C ALA A 262 1.64 37.05 26.98
N PRO A 263 1.01 38.13 26.46
CA PRO A 263 0.66 38.19 25.05
C PRO A 263 1.93 38.22 24.18
N ALA A 264 1.88 37.55 23.03
CA ALA A 264 2.97 37.56 22.06
C ALA A 264 3.26 39.00 21.60
N PRO A 265 4.50 39.52 21.73
CA PRO A 265 4.80 40.89 21.35
C PRO A 265 4.89 41.00 19.82
N PRO A 266 4.03 41.79 19.14
CA PRO A 266 4.18 42.04 17.72
C PRO A 266 5.46 42.85 17.47
N HIS A 267 6.18 42.50 16.42
CA HIS A 267 7.29 43.29 15.90
C HIS A 267 6.79 44.50 15.10
N ASP A 268 5.72 44.31 14.33
CA ASP A 268 5.02 45.35 13.59
C ASP A 268 3.53 44.98 13.48
N GLU A 269 2.65 45.91 13.85
CA GLU A 269 1.20 45.76 13.82
C GLU A 269 0.57 46.17 12.47
N GLN A 270 1.35 46.75 11.54
CA GLN A 270 0.84 47.36 10.29
C GLN A 270 1.30 46.66 9.00
N THR A 271 1.47 45.34 9.02
CA THR A 271 1.74 44.59 7.78
C THR A 271 0.45 44.02 7.19
N ARG A 272 0.49 43.68 5.89
CA ARG A 272 -0.62 42.99 5.21
C ARG A 272 -0.10 41.98 4.21
N PHE A 273 -0.90 40.94 3.94
CA PHE A 273 -0.66 40.04 2.81
C PHE A 273 -1.96 39.72 2.06
N TYR A 274 -1.85 39.38 0.79
CA TYR A 274 -2.97 38.97 -0.05
C TYR A 274 -3.16 37.46 0.05
N SER A 275 -4.37 37.02 0.40
CA SER A 275 -4.74 35.61 0.49
C SER A 275 -6.24 35.43 0.39
N ASP A 276 -6.65 34.43 -0.39
CA ASP A 276 -8.06 34.13 -0.65
C ASP A 276 -8.80 35.34 -1.27
N GLY A 277 -8.20 35.91 -2.31
CA GLY A 277 -8.82 36.97 -3.10
C GLY A 277 -8.90 38.36 -2.43
N ALA A 278 -8.26 38.57 -1.28
CA ALA A 278 -8.28 39.87 -0.60
C ALA A 278 -6.97 40.19 0.13
N TRP A 279 -6.67 41.49 0.26
CA TRP A 279 -5.65 41.99 1.18
C TRP A 279 -6.15 41.86 2.63
N ARG A 280 -5.30 41.32 3.50
CA ARG A 280 -5.60 41.11 4.92
C ARG A 280 -4.53 41.76 5.77
N GLU A 281 -4.97 42.60 6.71
CA GLU A 281 -4.10 43.12 7.76
C GLU A 281 -3.59 41.93 8.60
N ALA A 282 -2.30 41.95 8.92
CA ALA A 282 -1.62 40.84 9.54
C ALA A 282 -0.62 41.33 10.59
N GLY A 283 -0.45 40.55 11.65
CA GLY A 283 0.62 40.80 12.62
C GLY A 283 1.96 40.27 12.11
N ARG A 284 3.05 40.99 12.36
CA ARG A 284 4.41 40.51 12.12
C ARG A 284 5.10 40.20 13.43
N TYR A 285 5.73 39.04 13.53
CA TYR A 285 6.42 38.58 14.73
C TYR A 285 7.83 38.11 14.38
N LEU A 286 8.82 38.48 15.21
CA LEU A 286 10.13 37.85 15.15
C LEU A 286 10.10 36.59 16.01
N ARG A 287 10.48 35.45 15.45
CA ARG A 287 10.52 34.19 16.20
C ARG A 287 11.36 34.27 17.46
N ALA A 288 12.46 35.03 17.41
CA ALA A 288 13.37 35.23 18.54
C ALA A 288 12.73 35.97 19.74
N SER A 289 11.60 36.65 19.53
CA SER A 289 10.85 37.36 20.56
C SER A 289 9.67 36.55 21.11
N LEU A 290 9.47 35.31 20.64
CA LEU A 290 8.36 34.46 21.08
C LEU A 290 8.83 33.44 22.11
N GLU A 291 8.09 33.35 23.21
CA GLU A 291 8.31 32.42 24.31
C GLU A 291 7.30 31.26 24.24
N PRO A 292 7.65 30.08 24.78
CA PRO A 292 6.69 29.01 25.02
C PRO A 292 5.42 29.52 25.70
N GLY A 293 4.25 29.11 25.25
CA GLY A 293 2.95 29.60 25.74
C GLY A 293 2.33 30.71 24.88
N HIS A 294 3.14 31.47 24.14
CA HIS A 294 2.62 32.50 23.23
C HIS A 294 1.71 31.90 22.16
N THR A 295 0.61 32.60 21.87
CA THR A 295 -0.34 32.26 20.81
C THR A 295 -0.51 33.44 19.84
N ILE A 296 -0.66 33.14 18.56
CA ILE A 296 -0.81 34.11 17.47
C ILE A 296 -1.92 33.63 16.53
N ASP A 297 -2.98 34.42 16.40
CA ASP A 297 -4.04 34.17 15.43
C ASP A 297 -3.66 34.70 14.05
N GLY A 298 -3.92 33.90 13.02
CA GLY A 298 -3.82 34.32 11.63
C GLY A 298 -4.93 35.34 11.29
N PRO A 299 -4.67 36.34 10.43
CA PRO A 299 -3.52 36.44 9.52
C PRO A 299 -2.24 36.94 10.22
N ALA A 300 -1.13 36.21 10.09
CA ALA A 300 0.15 36.62 10.69
C ALA A 300 1.37 36.07 9.93
N ILE A 301 2.52 36.75 10.07
CA ILE A 301 3.82 36.34 9.54
C ILE A 301 4.82 36.22 10.70
N ILE A 302 5.41 35.04 10.86
CA ILE A 302 6.49 34.78 11.82
C ILE A 302 7.80 34.67 11.06
N ILE A 303 8.75 35.55 11.39
CA ILE A 303 10.04 35.66 10.71
C ILE A 303 11.12 34.97 11.53
N GLU A 304 11.85 34.08 10.86
CA GLU A 304 13.04 33.41 11.39
C GLU A 304 14.28 33.81 10.59
N PRO A 305 15.50 33.65 11.15
CA PRO A 305 16.73 33.94 10.42
C PRO A 305 16.88 33.17 9.09
N ASN A 306 16.22 32.02 8.97
CA ASN A 306 16.40 31.04 7.89
C ASN A 306 15.08 30.58 7.23
N GLN A 307 13.92 31.13 7.64
CA GLN A 307 12.62 30.83 7.03
C GLN A 307 11.58 31.92 7.34
N THR A 308 10.45 31.84 6.66
CA THR A 308 9.26 32.66 6.94
C THR A 308 8.07 31.72 7.07
N ILE A 309 7.30 31.88 8.14
CA ILE A 309 6.12 31.08 8.44
C ILE A 309 4.89 31.96 8.28
N VAL A 310 3.94 31.52 7.46
CA VAL A 310 2.68 32.23 7.20
C VAL A 310 1.57 31.51 7.97
N VAL A 311 0.93 32.23 8.88
CA VAL A 311 -0.28 31.79 9.59
C VAL A 311 -1.47 32.36 8.82
N GLU A 312 -2.10 31.52 8.00
CA GLU A 312 -3.26 31.93 7.20
C GLU A 312 -4.47 32.26 8.08
N PRO A 313 -5.44 33.05 7.57
CA PRO A 313 -6.70 33.26 8.27
C PRO A 313 -7.37 31.92 8.63
N GLY A 314 -7.89 31.82 9.86
CA GLY A 314 -8.50 30.57 10.35
C GLY A 314 -7.53 29.62 11.04
N TRP A 315 -6.23 29.92 11.07
CA TRP A 315 -5.22 29.18 11.82
C TRP A 315 -4.73 29.95 13.04
N ARG A 316 -4.36 29.23 14.10
CA ARG A 316 -3.68 29.76 15.30
C ARG A 316 -2.35 29.05 15.48
N ALA A 317 -1.26 29.80 15.58
CA ALA A 317 0.05 29.30 15.97
C ALA A 317 0.22 29.39 17.50
N ALA A 318 0.77 28.34 18.11
CA ALA A 318 1.14 28.30 19.52
C ALA A 318 2.58 27.83 19.68
N VAL A 319 3.37 28.50 20.51
CA VAL A 319 4.71 28.03 20.89
C VAL A 319 4.57 26.99 21.99
N THR A 320 4.99 25.75 21.72
CA THR A 320 4.90 24.66 22.70
C THR A 320 5.99 24.75 23.77
N LYS A 321 5.88 23.94 24.83
CA LYS A 321 6.93 23.79 25.85
C LYS A 321 8.28 23.28 25.32
N HIS A 322 8.33 22.70 24.12
CA HIS A 322 9.57 22.31 23.45
C HIS A 322 10.04 23.38 22.44
N ASN A 323 9.46 24.58 22.51
CA ASN A 323 9.73 25.69 21.60
C ASN A 323 9.27 25.43 20.15
N HIS A 324 8.46 24.41 19.89
CA HIS A 324 7.91 24.15 18.54
C HIS A 324 6.78 25.13 18.23
N LEU A 325 6.52 25.38 16.95
CA LEU A 325 5.28 26.03 16.54
C LEU A 325 4.25 24.96 16.17
N LEU A 326 3.18 24.89 16.96
CA LEU A 326 2.01 24.07 16.66
C LEU A 326 0.92 24.98 16.11
N LEU A 327 0.58 24.81 14.84
CA LEU A 327 -0.54 25.51 14.21
C LEU A 327 -1.78 24.62 14.26
N THR A 328 -2.91 25.22 14.63
CA THR A 328 -4.20 24.54 14.78
C THR A 328 -5.28 25.29 14.00
N HIS A 329 -6.13 24.56 13.31
CA HIS A 329 -7.24 25.15 12.56
C HIS A 329 -8.40 25.49 13.50
N LEU A 330 -8.86 26.74 13.50
CA LEU A 330 -9.81 27.27 14.48
C LEU A 330 -11.22 26.64 14.36
N SER A 331 -11.64 26.21 13.18
CA SER A 331 -12.94 25.52 13.00
C SER A 331 -12.99 24.09 13.60
N HIS A 332 -11.84 23.52 13.99
CA HIS A 332 -11.74 22.17 14.58
C HIS A 332 -11.49 22.20 16.10
N GLY A 333 -11.31 23.40 16.69
CA GLY A 333 -10.90 23.59 18.09
C GLY A 333 -11.98 23.32 19.14
N GLU A 334 -13.27 23.41 18.82
CA GLU A 334 -14.35 23.27 19.81
C GLU A 334 -14.56 21.83 20.33
N ARG A 335 -13.93 20.81 19.72
CA ARG A 335 -14.01 19.42 20.22
C ARG A 335 -12.98 19.06 21.30
N SER A 336 -11.93 19.86 21.51
CA SER A 336 -10.76 19.42 22.32
C SER A 336 -10.69 19.94 23.76
N GLU A 337 -11.42 21.00 24.15
CA GLU A 337 -11.21 21.64 25.46
C GLU A 337 -12.03 21.06 26.63
N ARG A 338 -12.92 20.09 26.41
CA ARG A 338 -13.68 19.45 27.51
C ARG A 338 -12.97 18.29 28.21
N ALA A 339 -11.75 17.94 27.84
CA ALA A 339 -11.06 16.73 28.33
C ALA A 339 -9.94 16.98 29.37
N SER A 340 -9.82 18.16 29.95
CA SER A 340 -8.75 18.43 30.94
C SER A 340 -9.22 19.32 32.09
N ALA A 341 -9.72 18.70 33.15
CA ALA A 341 -9.67 19.22 34.52
C ALA A 341 -8.90 18.21 35.41
N PRO A 342 -8.18 18.66 36.45
CA PRO A 342 -7.12 17.88 37.07
C PRO A 342 -7.63 16.99 38.20
N GLY A 343 -7.29 15.71 38.15
CA GLY A 343 -7.48 14.73 39.24
C GLY A 343 -6.14 14.09 39.58
N GLU A 344 -5.75 14.22 40.84
CA GLU A 344 -4.47 13.83 41.45
C GLU A 344 -4.10 12.35 41.28
N GLY A 345 -2.79 12.06 41.19
CA GLY A 345 -2.26 10.71 41.41
C GLY A 345 -1.03 10.36 40.56
N VAL A 346 0.16 10.72 41.05
CA VAL A 346 1.44 10.27 40.50
C VAL A 346 1.54 8.75 40.59
N ARG A 347 1.74 8.08 39.43
CA ARG A 347 2.44 6.80 39.34
C ARG A 347 3.45 6.87 38.20
N THR A 348 4.71 6.85 38.59
CA THR A 348 5.91 6.74 37.77
C THR A 348 5.81 5.52 36.85
N LEU A 349 5.89 5.72 35.53
CA LEU A 349 6.09 4.64 34.56
C LEU A 349 7.50 4.74 34.00
N SER A 350 8.28 3.69 34.26
CA SER A 350 9.58 3.41 33.67
C SER A 350 9.46 3.19 32.16
N LEU A 351 10.45 3.67 31.42
CA LEU A 351 10.62 3.47 29.98
C LEU A 351 10.95 2.00 29.70
N ASP A 352 9.99 1.24 29.19
CA ASP A 352 10.24 0.00 28.44
C ASP A 352 9.91 0.24 26.96
N SER A 353 10.80 -0.28 26.11
CA SER A 353 10.78 -0.21 24.66
C SER A 353 9.56 -0.93 24.07
N GLY A 354 8.55 -0.16 23.65
CA GLY A 354 7.41 -0.63 22.88
C GLY A 354 6.94 0.46 21.92
N THR A 355 6.79 0.11 20.65
CA THR A 355 6.22 0.98 19.61
C THR A 355 4.82 1.49 20.03
N PRO A 356 4.49 2.78 19.82
CA PRO A 356 3.23 3.33 20.31
C PRO A 356 2.05 2.83 19.45
N HIS A 357 1.18 2.01 20.04
CA HIS A 357 -0.13 1.73 19.48
C HIS A 357 -1.05 2.96 19.62
N PRO A 358 -1.72 3.43 18.55
CA PRO A 358 -2.75 4.45 18.67
C PRO A 358 -3.98 3.89 19.43
N ARG A 359 -4.55 4.70 20.32
CA ARG A 359 -5.78 4.38 21.07
C ARG A 359 -6.97 4.13 20.13
N PRO A 360 -7.93 3.27 20.50
CA PRO A 360 -9.16 3.07 19.73
C PRO A 360 -10.01 4.35 19.73
N LEU A 361 -10.67 4.62 18.59
CA LEU A 361 -11.57 5.76 18.40
C LEU A 361 -12.79 5.67 19.34
N PRO A 362 -13.27 6.79 19.92
CA PRO A 362 -14.66 6.88 20.34
C PRO A 362 -15.56 6.91 19.11
N ALA A 363 -16.67 6.16 19.15
CA ALA A 363 -17.69 6.15 18.11
C ALA A 363 -18.18 7.60 17.88
N GLY A 364 -17.90 8.15 16.70
CA GLY A 364 -18.36 9.48 16.32
C GLY A 364 -19.86 9.48 16.09
N ASP A 365 -20.56 10.34 16.81
CA ASP A 365 -21.99 10.59 16.63
C ASP A 365 -22.31 11.06 15.20
N GLY A 366 -23.26 10.35 14.57
CA GLY A 366 -24.25 10.97 13.68
C GLY A 366 -23.86 11.21 12.22
N VAL A 367 -23.50 10.16 11.47
CA VAL A 367 -23.71 10.09 10.01
C VAL A 367 -24.41 8.75 9.74
N GLY A 368 -25.50 8.77 8.97
CA GLY A 368 -26.41 7.62 8.81
C GLY A 368 -25.69 6.34 8.34
N LYS A 369 -26.15 5.19 8.85
CA LYS A 369 -25.62 3.84 8.57
C LYS A 369 -25.49 3.44 7.08
N ASP A 370 -26.03 4.24 6.16
CA ASP A 370 -26.06 3.97 4.72
C ASP A 370 -25.28 4.96 3.84
N SER A 371 -24.70 6.04 4.39
CA SER A 371 -23.90 6.98 3.59
C SER A 371 -22.41 6.77 3.85
N SER A 372 -21.69 6.22 2.87
CA SER A 372 -20.24 6.09 2.92
C SER A 372 -19.58 7.47 2.82
N ASP A 373 -18.72 7.82 3.78
CA ASP A 373 -17.80 8.95 3.60
C ASP A 373 -16.88 8.65 2.38
N PRO A 374 -16.93 9.48 1.31
CA PRO A 374 -16.13 9.25 0.10
C PRO A 374 -14.63 9.21 0.36
N VAL A 375 -14.12 9.98 1.34
CA VAL A 375 -12.70 9.98 1.69
C VAL A 375 -12.33 8.65 2.33
N LEU A 376 -13.11 8.19 3.31
CA LEU A 376 -12.86 6.91 3.95
C LEU A 376 -13.07 5.74 2.97
N LEU A 377 -13.95 5.87 1.98
CA LEU A 377 -14.12 4.85 0.93
C LEU A 377 -12.87 4.71 0.08
N GLU A 378 -12.33 5.84 -0.38
CA GLU A 378 -11.06 5.89 -1.13
C GLU A 378 -9.90 5.31 -0.30
N VAL A 379 -9.80 5.69 0.97
CA VAL A 379 -8.80 5.16 1.91
C VAL A 379 -8.92 3.64 2.08
N MET A 380 -10.13 3.13 2.32
CA MET A 380 -10.36 1.70 2.54
C MET A 380 -10.15 0.87 1.27
N GLN A 381 -10.54 1.38 0.09
CA GLN A 381 -10.26 0.74 -1.19
C GLN A 381 -8.75 0.60 -1.42
N ASN A 382 -7.99 1.67 -1.19
CA ASN A 382 -6.54 1.62 -1.30
C ASN A 382 -5.90 0.71 -0.25
N ARG A 383 -6.42 0.67 1.00
CA ARG A 383 -5.98 -0.32 2.00
C ARG A 383 -6.18 -1.74 1.46
N PHE A 384 -7.38 -2.10 0.98
CA PHE A 384 -7.64 -3.46 0.48
C PHE A 384 -6.79 -3.83 -0.74
N MET A 385 -6.59 -2.88 -1.67
CA MET A 385 -5.70 -3.07 -2.80
C MET A 385 -4.25 -3.24 -2.35
N GLY A 386 -3.77 -2.37 -1.47
CA GLY A 386 -2.42 -2.44 -0.89
C GLY A 386 -2.18 -3.73 -0.11
N ILE A 387 -3.20 -4.35 0.48
CA ILE A 387 -3.09 -5.71 1.06
C ILE A 387 -2.78 -6.72 -0.05
N ALA A 388 -3.58 -6.74 -1.12
CA ALA A 388 -3.38 -7.65 -2.24
C ALA A 388 -1.99 -7.46 -2.91
N GLU A 389 -1.53 -6.23 -3.07
CA GLU A 389 -0.19 -5.93 -3.61
C GLU A 389 0.95 -6.37 -2.67
N GLN A 390 0.78 -6.20 -1.36
CA GLN A 390 1.74 -6.71 -0.37
C GLN A 390 1.81 -8.22 -0.35
N MET A 391 0.68 -8.91 -0.58
CA MET A 391 0.66 -10.36 -0.81
C MET A 391 1.44 -10.69 -2.08
N GLY A 392 1.18 -9.99 -3.19
CA GLY A 392 1.87 -10.23 -4.46
C GLY A 392 3.38 -10.00 -4.39
N THR A 393 3.82 -8.95 -3.71
CA THR A 393 5.23 -8.67 -3.44
C THR A 393 5.86 -9.79 -2.59
N ALA A 394 5.13 -10.30 -1.60
CA ALA A 394 5.60 -11.43 -0.80
C ALA A 394 5.71 -12.71 -1.65
N LEU A 395 4.74 -12.97 -2.52
CA LEU A 395 4.73 -14.11 -3.43
C LEU A 395 5.93 -14.06 -4.39
N ALA A 396 6.10 -12.95 -5.12
CA ALA A 396 7.20 -12.78 -6.06
C ALA A 396 8.58 -12.96 -5.40
N ASN A 397 8.78 -12.42 -4.20
CA ASN A 397 10.06 -12.49 -3.50
C ASN A 397 10.36 -13.86 -2.87
N THR A 398 9.37 -14.73 -2.72
CA THR A 398 9.53 -16.03 -2.04
C THR A 398 9.36 -17.23 -2.97
N ALA A 399 8.76 -17.05 -4.15
CA ALA A 399 8.61 -18.08 -5.15
C ALA A 399 9.95 -18.53 -5.72
N GLN A 400 10.03 -19.80 -6.11
CA GLN A 400 11.23 -20.37 -6.73
C GLN A 400 11.10 -20.42 -8.26
N SER A 401 9.89 -20.59 -8.80
CA SER A 401 9.71 -20.65 -10.25
C SER A 401 9.87 -19.29 -10.91
N VAL A 402 10.47 -19.31 -12.10
CA VAL A 402 10.60 -18.13 -12.98
C VAL A 402 9.22 -17.58 -13.37
N ASN A 403 8.22 -18.45 -13.52
CA ASN A 403 6.85 -18.04 -13.85
C ASN A 403 6.26 -17.09 -12.80
N ILE A 404 6.37 -17.44 -11.51
CA ILE A 404 5.84 -16.60 -10.44
C ILE A 404 6.79 -15.45 -10.11
N ARG A 405 8.10 -15.73 -9.97
CA ARG A 405 9.09 -14.74 -9.51
C ARG A 405 9.37 -13.63 -10.53
N GLU A 406 9.53 -14.00 -11.80
CA GLU A 406 10.06 -13.09 -12.84
C GLU A 406 9.01 -12.72 -13.89
N ARG A 407 8.19 -13.70 -14.33
CA ARG A 407 7.10 -13.43 -15.27
C ARG A 407 5.85 -12.86 -14.59
N LEU A 408 5.79 -12.90 -13.25
CA LEU A 408 4.67 -12.42 -12.44
C LEU A 408 3.34 -13.06 -12.80
N ASP A 409 3.38 -14.35 -13.17
CA ASP A 409 2.22 -15.14 -13.55
C ASP A 409 1.47 -15.66 -12.32
N PHE A 410 0.91 -14.72 -11.56
CA PHE A 410 0.17 -14.97 -10.33
C PHE A 410 -0.86 -13.86 -10.07
N SER A 411 -1.79 -14.07 -9.14
CA SER A 411 -2.61 -13.00 -8.59
C SER A 411 -2.93 -13.24 -7.12
N CYS A 412 -3.00 -12.16 -6.36
CA CYS A 412 -3.32 -12.17 -4.94
C CYS A 412 -4.60 -11.37 -4.70
N SER A 413 -5.50 -11.89 -3.86
CA SER A 413 -6.84 -11.34 -3.69
C SER A 413 -7.34 -11.41 -2.26
N VAL A 414 -8.17 -10.43 -1.91
CA VAL A 414 -8.93 -10.33 -0.66
C VAL A 414 -10.41 -10.53 -0.96
N PHE A 415 -11.08 -11.34 -0.14
CA PHE A 415 -12.50 -11.67 -0.28
C PHE A 415 -13.24 -11.44 1.05
N ASP A 416 -14.52 -11.12 0.94
CA ASP A 416 -15.41 -10.99 2.10
C ASP A 416 -15.79 -12.36 2.71
N ALA A 417 -16.60 -12.34 3.77
CA ALA A 417 -17.06 -13.54 4.47
C ALA A 417 -17.85 -14.54 3.60
N HIS A 418 -18.35 -14.10 2.44
CA HIS A 418 -19.09 -14.95 1.50
C HIS A 418 -18.22 -15.43 0.34
N GLY A 419 -16.94 -15.10 0.32
CA GLY A 419 -16.02 -15.43 -0.77
C GLY A 419 -16.12 -14.49 -1.97
N ALA A 420 -16.83 -13.36 -1.86
CA ALA A 420 -16.92 -12.41 -2.95
C ALA A 420 -15.68 -11.51 -2.99
N LEU A 421 -15.13 -11.29 -4.18
CA LEU A 421 -13.91 -10.51 -4.40
C LEU A 421 -14.09 -9.07 -3.92
N VAL A 422 -13.13 -8.58 -3.13
CA VAL A 422 -13.06 -7.20 -2.61
C VAL A 422 -11.93 -6.43 -3.28
N ALA A 423 -10.75 -7.03 -3.41
CA ALA A 423 -9.58 -6.44 -4.06
C ALA A 423 -8.69 -7.53 -4.66
N ASN A 424 -8.04 -7.22 -5.78
CA ASN A 424 -7.14 -8.11 -6.51
C ASN A 424 -5.94 -7.31 -7.03
N ALA A 425 -4.72 -7.79 -6.77
CA ALA A 425 -3.51 -7.18 -7.29
C ALA A 425 -3.37 -7.47 -8.80
N PRO A 426 -3.22 -6.43 -9.65
CA PRO A 426 -3.29 -6.58 -11.09
C PRO A 426 -1.98 -7.14 -11.66
N HIS A 427 -1.99 -8.42 -12.06
CA HIS A 427 -0.91 -9.00 -12.86
C HIS A 427 -1.46 -9.79 -14.05
N ILE A 428 -2.47 -10.64 -13.85
CA ILE A 428 -3.02 -11.51 -14.90
C ILE A 428 -4.54 -11.34 -14.98
N PRO A 429 -5.08 -10.74 -16.06
CA PRO A 429 -6.51 -10.45 -16.17
C PRO A 429 -7.44 -11.66 -16.08
N VAL A 430 -7.04 -12.86 -16.54
CA VAL A 430 -7.92 -14.05 -16.51
C VAL A 430 -8.16 -14.59 -15.09
N HIS A 431 -7.32 -14.20 -14.12
CA HIS A 431 -7.56 -14.48 -12.71
C HIS A 431 -8.71 -13.62 -12.15
N LEU A 432 -9.02 -12.49 -12.78
CA LEU A 432 -10.12 -11.61 -12.41
C LEU A 432 -11.45 -12.30 -12.71
N GLY A 433 -12.26 -12.59 -11.68
CA GLY A 433 -13.58 -13.20 -11.85
C GLY A 433 -13.61 -14.74 -11.93
N SER A 434 -12.45 -15.40 -11.82
CA SER A 434 -12.35 -16.84 -11.66
C SER A 434 -11.94 -17.27 -10.23
N MET A 435 -11.14 -16.46 -9.52
CA MET A 435 -10.68 -16.81 -8.16
C MET A 435 -11.79 -16.84 -7.11
N ASP A 436 -12.84 -16.03 -7.25
CA ASP A 436 -14.00 -16.03 -6.34
C ASP A 436 -14.72 -17.39 -6.36
N ARG A 437 -14.85 -18.03 -7.55
CA ARG A 437 -15.38 -19.39 -7.67
C ARG A 437 -14.52 -20.42 -6.95
N SER A 438 -13.19 -20.28 -6.99
CA SER A 438 -12.30 -21.15 -6.23
C SER A 438 -12.51 -21.03 -4.72
N VAL A 439 -12.66 -19.79 -4.23
CA VAL A 439 -12.94 -19.52 -2.81
C VAL A 439 -14.33 -20.05 -2.41
N GLU A 440 -15.35 -19.81 -3.22
CA GLU A 440 -16.71 -20.35 -3.02
C GLU A 440 -16.71 -21.89 -2.95
N THR A 441 -15.94 -22.58 -3.80
CA THR A 441 -15.77 -24.04 -3.75
C THR A 441 -15.17 -24.47 -2.41
N VAL A 442 -14.09 -23.83 -1.96
CA VAL A 442 -13.47 -24.16 -0.66
C VAL A 442 -14.46 -23.92 0.49
N ILE A 443 -15.22 -22.82 0.46
CA ILE A 443 -16.26 -22.53 1.47
C ILE A 443 -17.33 -23.63 1.47
N ARG A 444 -17.80 -24.04 0.29
CA ARG A 444 -18.84 -25.07 0.12
C ARG A 444 -18.38 -26.44 0.62
N GLU A 445 -17.16 -26.84 0.28
CA GLU A 445 -16.67 -28.20 0.54
C GLU A 445 -16.05 -28.37 1.93
N ALA A 446 -15.28 -27.40 2.40
CA ALA A 446 -14.75 -27.43 3.76
C ALA A 446 -15.85 -27.08 4.79
N GLY A 447 -16.71 -26.11 4.47
CA GLY A 447 -17.86 -25.73 5.28
C GLY A 447 -17.55 -25.61 6.77
N ALA A 448 -18.38 -26.26 7.59
CA ALA A 448 -18.24 -26.29 9.05
C ALA A 448 -17.02 -27.08 9.57
N ASN A 449 -16.28 -27.78 8.70
CA ASN A 449 -15.06 -28.52 9.08
C ASN A 449 -13.80 -27.64 9.03
N MET A 450 -13.91 -26.42 8.51
CA MET A 450 -12.81 -25.46 8.47
C MET A 450 -12.40 -25.03 9.89
N ARG A 451 -11.09 -24.98 10.16
CA ARG A 451 -10.53 -24.53 11.44
C ARG A 451 -9.53 -23.39 11.25
N ALA A 452 -9.30 -22.61 12.30
CA ALA A 452 -8.26 -21.61 12.32
C ALA A 452 -6.89 -22.26 12.05
N GLY A 453 -6.12 -21.70 11.12
CA GLY A 453 -4.83 -22.25 10.69
C GLY A 453 -4.90 -23.30 9.58
N ASP A 454 -6.09 -23.64 9.08
CA ASP A 454 -6.22 -24.45 7.86
C ASP A 454 -5.91 -23.61 6.62
N VAL A 455 -5.33 -24.24 5.59
CA VAL A 455 -5.12 -23.66 4.25
C VAL A 455 -5.48 -24.71 3.21
N PHE A 456 -6.16 -24.30 2.15
CA PHE A 456 -6.65 -25.19 1.09
C PHE A 456 -5.99 -24.84 -0.24
N MET A 457 -5.90 -25.81 -1.15
CA MET A 457 -5.49 -25.59 -2.52
C MET A 457 -6.41 -26.30 -3.51
N LEU A 458 -6.53 -25.74 -4.71
CA LEU A 458 -7.23 -26.33 -5.85
C LEU A 458 -6.72 -25.83 -7.19
N ASN A 459 -6.89 -26.62 -8.25
CA ASN A 459 -6.70 -26.19 -9.64
C ASN A 459 -7.83 -26.65 -10.57
N ALA A 460 -8.81 -27.40 -10.05
CA ALA A 460 -9.93 -27.94 -10.81
C ALA A 460 -10.67 -26.85 -11.62
N PRO A 461 -10.59 -26.88 -12.96
CA PRO A 461 -11.18 -25.81 -13.78
C PRO A 461 -12.71 -25.78 -13.70
N TYR A 462 -13.30 -26.95 -13.46
CA TYR A 462 -14.74 -27.13 -13.24
C TYR A 462 -15.25 -26.56 -11.90
N ASN A 463 -14.35 -26.20 -10.99
CA ASN A 463 -14.64 -25.71 -9.64
C ASN A 463 -13.96 -24.36 -9.34
N GLY A 464 -13.72 -23.55 -10.38
CA GLY A 464 -13.21 -22.17 -10.28
C GLY A 464 -11.75 -22.00 -10.71
N GLY A 465 -11.03 -23.09 -11.00
CA GLY A 465 -9.74 -23.03 -11.67
C GLY A 465 -9.87 -22.49 -13.11
N THR A 466 -8.77 -22.01 -13.67
CA THR A 466 -8.64 -21.59 -15.07
C THR A 466 -8.14 -22.75 -15.92
N HIS A 467 -7.01 -23.34 -15.52
CA HIS A 467 -6.41 -24.56 -16.06
C HIS A 467 -5.57 -25.23 -14.97
N LEU A 468 -5.09 -26.47 -15.17
CA LEU A 468 -4.38 -27.20 -14.11
C LEU A 468 -3.09 -26.54 -13.59
N PRO A 469 -2.28 -25.86 -14.42
CA PRO A 469 -1.09 -25.15 -13.92
C PRO A 469 -1.40 -24.03 -12.92
N ASP A 470 -2.58 -23.43 -12.97
CA ASP A 470 -2.98 -22.35 -12.06
C ASP A 470 -3.53 -22.91 -10.76
N ILE A 471 -2.65 -23.08 -9.78
CA ILE A 471 -3.04 -23.57 -8.46
C ILE A 471 -3.45 -22.38 -7.60
N THR A 472 -4.67 -22.41 -7.06
CA THR A 472 -5.20 -21.41 -6.12
C THR A 472 -5.04 -21.91 -4.69
N VAL A 473 -4.30 -21.19 -3.86
CA VAL A 473 -4.19 -21.42 -2.43
C VAL A 473 -5.11 -20.45 -1.69
N VAL A 474 -6.03 -20.97 -0.89
CA VAL A 474 -7.06 -20.21 -0.16
C VAL A 474 -6.85 -20.34 1.34
N THR A 475 -6.76 -19.20 2.03
CA THR A 475 -6.59 -19.14 3.49
C THR A 475 -7.77 -18.40 4.13
N PRO A 476 -8.57 -19.06 4.99
CA PRO A 476 -9.57 -18.39 5.81
C PRO A 476 -8.92 -17.54 6.91
N VAL A 477 -9.42 -16.33 7.09
CA VAL A 477 -9.01 -15.41 8.14
C VAL A 477 -10.06 -15.45 9.24
N PHE A 478 -9.78 -16.18 10.32
CA PHE A 478 -10.66 -16.31 11.47
C PHE A 478 -10.61 -15.08 12.39
N ASP A 479 -11.69 -14.91 13.16
CA ASP A 479 -11.72 -14.04 14.32
C ASP A 479 -10.74 -14.47 15.41
N ASP A 480 -10.52 -13.60 16.40
CA ASP A 480 -9.56 -13.85 17.49
C ASP A 480 -9.93 -15.05 18.36
N ALA A 481 -11.22 -15.42 18.41
CA ALA A 481 -11.72 -16.61 19.10
C ALA A 481 -11.50 -17.91 18.29
N GLY A 482 -11.20 -17.81 16.99
CA GLY A 482 -11.05 -18.96 16.11
C GLY A 482 -12.37 -19.67 15.79
N GLU A 483 -13.51 -19.02 15.99
CA GLU A 483 -14.85 -19.63 15.88
C GLU A 483 -15.39 -19.58 14.46
N ARG A 484 -15.16 -18.48 13.74
CA ARG A 484 -15.67 -18.31 12.37
C ARG A 484 -14.70 -17.56 11.46
N PRO A 485 -14.65 -17.92 10.16
CA PRO A 485 -14.00 -17.09 9.15
C PRO A 485 -14.70 -15.73 9.04
N LEU A 486 -13.91 -14.65 9.08
CA LEU A 486 -14.37 -13.28 8.83
C LEU A 486 -14.13 -12.88 7.37
N PHE A 487 -13.04 -13.37 6.78
CA PHE A 487 -12.59 -13.05 5.42
C PHE A 487 -11.87 -14.25 4.82
N TYR A 488 -11.57 -14.16 3.52
CA TYR A 488 -10.65 -15.08 2.85
C TYR A 488 -9.59 -14.29 2.11
N VAL A 489 -8.39 -14.84 2.04
CA VAL A 489 -7.33 -14.36 1.16
C VAL A 489 -6.88 -15.52 0.29
N ALA A 490 -6.55 -15.24 -0.96
CA ALA A 490 -6.09 -16.27 -1.87
C ALA A 490 -4.98 -15.77 -2.79
N ALA A 491 -4.09 -16.69 -3.13
CA ALA A 491 -3.00 -16.51 -4.07
C ALA A 491 -3.10 -17.61 -5.13
N ARG A 492 -3.24 -17.23 -6.40
CA ARG A 492 -3.15 -18.14 -7.55
C ARG A 492 -1.81 -17.93 -8.23
N GLY A 493 -1.10 -19.00 -8.52
CA GLY A 493 0.19 -18.95 -9.22
C GLY A 493 0.22 -20.00 -10.32
N HIS A 494 0.89 -19.68 -11.44
CA HIS A 494 1.07 -20.59 -12.56
C HIS A 494 2.31 -21.47 -12.35
N HIS A 495 2.09 -22.73 -12.01
CA HIS A 495 3.16 -23.71 -11.79
C HIS A 495 3.75 -24.16 -13.13
N ALA A 496 5.08 -24.25 -13.21
CA ALA A 496 5.78 -24.54 -14.47
C ALA A 496 5.48 -25.93 -15.05
N ASP A 497 5.16 -26.90 -14.20
CA ASP A 497 4.80 -28.27 -14.54
C ASP A 497 3.89 -28.82 -13.44
N VAL A 498 2.77 -29.42 -13.82
CA VAL A 498 1.88 -30.17 -12.90
C VAL A 498 1.65 -31.59 -13.43
N GLY A 499 2.53 -32.08 -14.30
CA GLY A 499 2.40 -33.36 -14.98
C GLY A 499 1.85 -33.24 -16.41
N GLY A 500 1.07 -34.22 -16.84
CA GLY A 500 0.46 -34.27 -18.17
C GLY A 500 1.30 -35.02 -19.21
N VAL A 501 0.78 -35.23 -20.41
CA VAL A 501 1.47 -36.05 -21.45
C VAL A 501 2.68 -35.36 -22.08
N ALA A 502 2.78 -34.03 -21.98
CA ALA A 502 3.88 -33.23 -22.51
C ALA A 502 4.64 -32.49 -21.38
N PRO A 503 5.97 -32.31 -21.50
CA PRO A 503 6.74 -31.54 -20.54
C PRO A 503 6.37 -30.05 -20.59
N GLY A 504 6.28 -29.41 -19.42
CA GLY A 504 5.89 -28.01 -19.26
C GLY A 504 4.48 -27.87 -18.70
N SER A 505 3.94 -26.65 -18.77
CA SER A 505 2.60 -26.35 -18.22
C SER A 505 1.47 -26.48 -19.23
N ILE A 506 1.77 -26.51 -20.53
CA ILE A 506 0.76 -26.55 -21.59
C ILE A 506 0.88 -27.86 -22.37
N THR A 507 -0.20 -28.65 -22.36
CA THR A 507 -0.26 -29.92 -23.09
C THR A 507 -1.07 -29.73 -24.39
N PRO A 508 -0.41 -29.53 -25.55
CA PRO A 508 -1.07 -29.04 -26.76
C PRO A 508 -2.03 -30.04 -27.42
N ASN A 509 -1.83 -31.34 -27.20
CA ASN A 509 -2.61 -32.40 -27.83
C ASN A 509 -3.58 -33.09 -26.85
N ALA A 510 -3.80 -32.52 -25.66
CA ALA A 510 -4.71 -33.08 -24.68
C ALA A 510 -6.14 -33.11 -25.21
N ARG A 511 -6.83 -34.23 -24.99
CA ARG A 511 -8.25 -34.43 -25.29
C ARG A 511 -9.07 -34.60 -24.02
N THR A 512 -8.43 -35.06 -22.95
CA THR A 512 -9.05 -35.16 -21.63
C THR A 512 -8.23 -34.41 -20.59
N ILE A 513 -8.88 -33.95 -19.52
CA ILE A 513 -8.23 -33.20 -18.45
C ILE A 513 -7.11 -34.00 -17.76
N ASP A 514 -7.24 -35.32 -17.69
CA ASP A 514 -6.24 -36.19 -17.07
C ASP A 514 -4.91 -36.15 -17.85
N GLU A 515 -4.96 -35.91 -19.18
CA GLU A 515 -3.77 -35.75 -20.02
C GLU A 515 -3.06 -34.40 -19.80
N GLU A 516 -3.70 -33.43 -19.15
CA GLU A 516 -3.12 -32.12 -18.83
C GLU A 516 -2.31 -32.12 -17.53
N GLY A 517 -2.50 -33.12 -16.66
CA GLY A 517 -1.72 -33.32 -15.44
C GLY A 517 -2.54 -33.59 -14.20
N VAL A 518 -1.96 -33.25 -13.05
CA VAL A 518 -2.54 -33.54 -11.74
C VAL A 518 -3.74 -32.64 -11.50
N TYR A 519 -4.92 -33.26 -11.46
CA TYR A 519 -6.18 -32.62 -11.12
C TYR A 519 -6.38 -32.57 -9.59
N ILE A 520 -6.63 -31.38 -9.06
CA ILE A 520 -6.79 -31.10 -7.63
C ILE A 520 -8.12 -30.39 -7.43
N ASP A 521 -9.07 -31.11 -6.83
CA ASP A 521 -10.41 -30.57 -6.55
C ASP A 521 -10.42 -29.62 -5.36
N THR A 522 -10.49 -30.11 -4.12
CA THR A 522 -10.13 -29.34 -2.93
C THR A 522 -9.21 -30.17 -2.06
N PHE A 523 -8.03 -29.66 -1.75
CA PHE A 523 -7.06 -30.32 -0.90
C PHE A 523 -6.70 -29.45 0.31
N LYS A 524 -6.83 -30.01 1.53
CA LYS A 524 -6.35 -29.36 2.75
C LYS A 524 -4.82 -29.43 2.79
N LEU A 525 -4.16 -28.32 2.48
CA LEU A 525 -2.72 -28.16 2.34
C LEU A 525 -2.00 -27.91 3.67
N VAL A 526 -2.61 -27.10 4.54
CA VAL A 526 -2.17 -26.89 5.92
C VAL A 526 -3.33 -27.30 6.82
N GLU A 527 -3.04 -28.08 7.85
CA GLU A 527 -4.02 -28.49 8.86
C GLU A 527 -3.61 -27.94 10.21
N SER A 528 -4.41 -27.00 10.73
CA SER A 528 -4.17 -26.35 12.03
C SER A 528 -2.73 -25.83 12.19
N GLY A 529 -2.19 -25.20 11.14
CA GLY A 529 -0.82 -24.65 11.11
C GLY A 529 0.30 -25.63 10.76
N ALA A 530 0.00 -26.93 10.58
CA ALA A 530 0.97 -27.93 10.14
C ALA A 530 0.89 -28.14 8.61
N PHE A 531 1.98 -27.89 7.90
CA PHE A 531 2.04 -28.08 6.45
C PHE A 531 2.09 -29.57 6.10
N ARG A 532 1.12 -30.04 5.29
CA ARG A 532 0.98 -31.46 4.92
C ARG A 532 1.87 -31.82 3.73
N GLU A 533 3.17 -31.53 3.81
CA GLU A 533 4.14 -31.65 2.70
C GLU A 533 4.12 -33.04 2.05
N ASN A 534 4.20 -34.10 2.86
CA ASN A 534 4.21 -35.48 2.35
C ASN A 534 2.93 -35.84 1.60
N ALA A 535 1.77 -35.36 2.06
CA ALA A 535 0.50 -35.62 1.41
C ALA A 535 0.37 -34.82 0.09
N ALA A 536 0.84 -33.58 0.06
CA ALA A 536 0.88 -32.78 -1.16
C ALA A 536 1.85 -33.39 -2.19
N ARG A 537 3.02 -33.89 -1.77
CA ARG A 537 3.96 -34.61 -2.64
C ARG A 537 3.36 -35.89 -3.20
N ALA A 538 2.66 -36.67 -2.37
CA ALA A 538 1.97 -37.86 -2.82
C ALA A 538 0.88 -37.53 -3.86
N LEU A 539 0.16 -36.42 -3.69
CA LEU A 539 -0.83 -35.94 -4.65
C LEU A 539 -0.18 -35.59 -6.01
N PHE A 540 0.92 -34.84 -6.01
CA PHE A 540 1.66 -34.52 -7.26
C PHE A 540 2.32 -35.74 -7.90
N GLY A 541 2.67 -36.76 -7.11
CA GLY A 541 3.22 -38.03 -7.58
C GLY A 541 2.17 -39.07 -7.99
N ALA A 542 0.88 -38.75 -7.91
CA ALA A 542 -0.21 -39.66 -8.22
C ALA A 542 -0.71 -39.52 -9.67
N GLY A 543 -1.57 -40.45 -10.09
CA GLY A 543 -2.21 -40.44 -11.40
C GLY A 543 -1.34 -40.99 -12.54
N PRO A 544 -1.90 -41.05 -13.77
CA PRO A 544 -1.20 -41.58 -14.93
C PRO A 544 -0.06 -40.68 -15.44
N TYR A 545 -0.15 -39.37 -15.17
CA TYR A 545 0.80 -38.36 -15.65
C TYR A 545 1.22 -37.43 -14.50
N PRO A 546 2.03 -37.93 -13.55
CA PRO A 546 2.42 -37.17 -12.36
C PRO A 546 3.31 -35.97 -12.68
N ALA A 547 3.38 -35.02 -11.74
CA ALA A 547 4.27 -33.87 -11.85
C ALA A 547 5.74 -34.31 -11.91
N ARG A 548 6.50 -33.68 -12.80
CA ARG A 548 7.90 -34.05 -13.07
C ARG A 548 8.85 -33.50 -12.02
N ASN A 549 8.49 -32.41 -11.36
CA ASN A 549 9.28 -31.79 -10.30
C ASN A 549 8.41 -31.34 -9.10
N PRO A 550 7.95 -32.29 -8.27
CA PRO A 550 7.14 -31.97 -7.09
C PRO A 550 7.84 -31.02 -6.10
N ASP A 551 9.18 -31.01 -6.03
CA ASP A 551 9.92 -30.09 -5.16
C ASP A 551 9.65 -28.62 -5.51
N ALA A 552 9.66 -28.29 -6.81
CA ALA A 552 9.33 -26.95 -7.29
C ALA A 552 7.86 -26.60 -6.98
N ASN A 553 6.93 -27.54 -7.15
CA ASN A 553 5.53 -27.30 -6.81
C ASN A 553 5.36 -27.00 -5.31
N ILE A 554 6.02 -27.77 -4.45
CA ILE A 554 5.99 -27.55 -2.99
C ILE A 554 6.60 -26.19 -2.62
N ALA A 555 7.69 -25.78 -3.27
CA ALA A 555 8.30 -24.48 -3.01
C ALA A 555 7.37 -23.31 -3.36
N ASP A 556 6.73 -23.35 -4.53
CA ASP A 556 5.79 -22.30 -4.94
C ASP A 556 4.51 -22.31 -4.08
N LEU A 557 4.02 -23.48 -3.66
CA LEU A 557 2.92 -23.57 -2.69
C LEU A 557 3.26 -22.90 -1.36
N LYS A 558 4.49 -23.09 -0.85
CA LYS A 558 4.96 -22.40 0.36
C LYS A 558 4.98 -20.88 0.18
N ALA A 559 5.40 -20.40 -1.00
CA ALA A 559 5.37 -18.98 -1.33
C ALA A 559 3.94 -18.43 -1.38
N GLN A 560 2.98 -19.17 -1.94
CA GLN A 560 1.56 -18.79 -1.95
C GLN A 560 0.95 -18.74 -0.55
N ILE A 561 1.27 -19.71 0.33
CA ILE A 561 0.83 -19.65 1.73
C ILE A 561 1.43 -18.41 2.41
N ALA A 562 2.70 -18.09 2.16
CA ALA A 562 3.34 -16.89 2.68
C ALA A 562 2.63 -15.59 2.28
N ALA A 563 2.28 -15.50 1.00
CA ALA A 563 1.54 -14.38 0.45
C ALA A 563 0.19 -14.22 1.16
N ASN A 564 -0.58 -15.31 1.29
CA ASN A 564 -1.85 -15.30 2.02
C ASN A 564 -1.69 -14.86 3.48
N MET A 565 -0.64 -15.31 4.15
CA MET A 565 -0.40 -14.95 5.55
C MET A 565 -0.04 -13.49 5.74
N ARG A 566 0.70 -12.90 4.79
CA ARG A 566 0.89 -11.46 4.72
C ARG A 566 -0.47 -10.76 4.61
N GLY A 567 -1.34 -11.22 3.70
CA GLY A 567 -2.68 -10.66 3.51
C GLY A 567 -3.54 -10.72 4.77
N ALA A 568 -3.59 -11.88 5.42
CA ALA A 568 -4.31 -12.09 6.67
C ALA A 568 -3.78 -11.20 7.81
N GLY A 569 -2.46 -11.03 7.90
CA GLY A 569 -1.83 -10.14 8.88
C GLY A 569 -2.20 -8.66 8.67
N GLU A 570 -2.15 -8.17 7.43
CA GLU A 570 -2.55 -6.79 7.14
C GLU A 570 -4.05 -6.55 7.35
N LEU A 571 -4.91 -7.51 7.01
CA LEU A 571 -6.35 -7.43 7.33
C LEU A 571 -6.59 -7.27 8.83
N ARG A 572 -5.89 -8.05 9.67
CA ARG A 572 -5.98 -7.90 11.13
C ARG A 572 -5.51 -6.53 11.62
N ARG A 573 -4.49 -5.93 11.00
CA ARG A 573 -4.06 -4.56 11.32
C ARG A 573 -5.11 -3.53 10.96
N VAL A 574 -5.73 -3.66 9.78
CA VAL A 574 -6.83 -2.78 9.36
C VAL A 574 -8.04 -2.91 10.30
N ILE A 575 -8.35 -4.13 10.77
CA ILE A 575 -9.39 -4.35 11.79
C ILE A 575 -9.02 -3.69 13.12
N ALA A 576 -7.77 -3.80 13.56
CA ALA A 576 -7.31 -3.16 14.79
C ALA A 576 -7.38 -1.62 14.71
N GLU A 577 -7.18 -1.04 13.52
CA GLU A 577 -7.20 0.42 13.30
C GLU A 577 -8.63 0.98 13.16
N PHE A 578 -9.51 0.31 12.39
CA PHE A 578 -10.82 0.83 12.01
C PHE A 578 -12.01 0.12 12.67
N GLY A 579 -11.79 -1.03 13.30
CA GLY A 579 -12.83 -1.90 13.86
C GLY A 579 -13.47 -2.81 12.80
N LEU A 580 -13.85 -4.01 13.22
CA LEU A 580 -14.39 -5.05 12.32
C LEU A 580 -15.65 -4.61 11.57
N GLU A 581 -16.59 -3.94 12.25
CA GLU A 581 -17.85 -3.49 11.65
C GLU A 581 -17.60 -2.50 10.51
N THR A 582 -16.68 -1.55 10.71
CA THR A 582 -16.25 -0.58 9.70
C THR A 582 -15.63 -1.28 8.51
N VAL A 583 -14.70 -2.22 8.74
CA VAL A 583 -14.06 -2.98 7.66
C VAL A 583 -15.08 -3.72 6.82
N LEU A 584 -16.01 -4.45 7.44
CA LEU A 584 -17.06 -5.18 6.74
C LEU A 584 -18.00 -4.24 5.96
N ALA A 585 -18.36 -3.09 6.53
CA ALA A 585 -19.17 -2.09 5.84
C ALA A 585 -18.45 -1.53 4.60
N TYR A 586 -17.18 -1.17 4.74
CA TYR A 586 -16.40 -0.58 3.65
C TYR A 586 -16.01 -1.58 2.55
N MET A 587 -15.89 -2.88 2.84
CA MET A 587 -15.84 -3.91 1.80
C MET A 587 -17.10 -3.92 0.94
N ARG A 588 -18.29 -3.85 1.58
CA ARG A 588 -19.57 -3.75 0.85
C ARG A 588 -19.68 -2.44 0.07
N HIS A 589 -19.28 -1.31 0.66
CA HIS A 589 -19.28 -0.02 -0.04
C HIS A 589 -18.35 -0.04 -1.25
N ALA A 590 -17.17 -0.66 -1.16
CA ALA A 590 -16.26 -0.81 -2.29
C ALA A 590 -16.87 -1.65 -3.43
N GLN A 591 -17.57 -2.74 -3.10
CA GLN A 591 -18.30 -3.54 -4.10
C GLN A 591 -19.47 -2.75 -4.70
N ASN A 592 -20.27 -2.05 -3.89
CA ASN A 592 -21.37 -1.21 -4.38
C ASN A 592 -20.88 -0.07 -5.28
N TYR A 593 -19.70 0.49 -4.98
CA TYR A 593 -19.05 1.47 -5.83
C TYR A 593 -18.66 0.88 -7.19
N GLY A 594 -18.02 -0.30 -7.21
CA GLY A 594 -17.70 -1.00 -8.44
C GLY A 594 -18.94 -1.29 -9.30
N GLU A 595 -20.02 -1.73 -8.68
CA GLU A 595 -21.33 -1.89 -9.33
C GLU A 595 -21.82 -0.58 -9.95
N ALA A 596 -21.82 0.52 -9.18
CA ALA A 596 -22.28 1.82 -9.65
C ALA A 596 -21.45 2.32 -10.85
N CYS A 597 -20.14 2.08 -10.87
CA CYS A 597 -19.27 2.45 -11.99
C CYS A 597 -19.61 1.67 -13.27
N VAL A 598 -19.79 0.36 -13.17
CA VAL A 598 -20.20 -0.46 -14.32
C VAL A 598 -21.60 -0.07 -14.83
N ARG A 599 -22.55 0.21 -13.92
CA ARG A 599 -23.89 0.71 -14.31
C ARG A 599 -23.81 2.03 -15.10
N ARG A 600 -22.92 2.95 -14.72
CA ARG A 600 -22.71 4.20 -15.48
C ARG A 600 -22.19 3.91 -16.89
N ALA A 601 -21.21 3.01 -17.02
CA ALA A 601 -20.66 2.61 -18.31
C ALA A 601 -21.72 1.94 -19.21
N ILE A 602 -22.53 1.04 -18.66
CA ILE A 602 -23.64 0.37 -19.37
C ILE A 602 -24.63 1.38 -19.96
N GLY A 603 -24.91 2.48 -19.25
CA GLY A 603 -25.86 3.50 -19.71
C GLY A 603 -25.53 4.12 -21.07
N ALA A 604 -24.26 4.08 -21.49
CA ALA A 604 -23.80 4.59 -22.77
C ALA A 604 -23.75 3.53 -23.89
N LEU A 605 -23.96 2.24 -23.57
CA LEU A 605 -23.87 1.15 -24.53
C LEU A 605 -25.18 0.97 -25.32
N ALA A 606 -25.06 0.45 -26.54
CA ALA A 606 -26.19 -0.02 -27.34
C ALA A 606 -26.23 -1.55 -27.39
N ASN A 607 -27.34 -2.11 -27.86
CA ASN A 607 -27.41 -3.54 -28.15
C ASN A 607 -26.48 -3.89 -29.30
N GLY A 608 -25.82 -5.04 -29.20
CA GLY A 608 -24.89 -5.53 -30.22
C GLY A 608 -24.78 -7.05 -30.19
N ALA A 609 -24.26 -7.61 -31.29
CA ALA A 609 -23.95 -9.03 -31.37
C ALA A 609 -22.81 -9.25 -32.36
N PHE A 610 -21.95 -10.22 -32.06
CA PHE A 610 -20.84 -10.59 -32.91
C PHE A 610 -20.59 -12.10 -32.87
N GLU A 611 -20.05 -12.62 -33.97
CA GLU A 611 -19.65 -14.01 -34.11
C GLU A 611 -18.21 -14.05 -34.63
N VAL A 612 -17.36 -14.83 -33.96
CA VAL A 612 -16.01 -15.12 -34.42
C VAL A 612 -15.90 -16.61 -34.72
N GLU A 613 -15.41 -16.96 -35.91
CA GLU A 613 -14.97 -18.31 -36.25
C GLU A 613 -13.48 -18.47 -35.90
N THR A 614 -13.15 -19.51 -35.14
CA THR A 614 -11.77 -19.84 -34.75
C THR A 614 -11.04 -20.54 -35.90
N ASP A 615 -9.71 -20.63 -35.82
CA ASP A 615 -8.89 -21.37 -36.80
C ASP A 615 -9.24 -22.88 -36.86
N THR A 616 -9.88 -23.41 -35.83
CA THR A 616 -10.37 -24.80 -35.76
C THR A 616 -11.78 -24.99 -36.33
N GLY A 617 -12.43 -23.92 -36.81
CA GLY A 617 -13.80 -23.92 -37.33
C GLY A 617 -14.89 -23.89 -36.25
N ALA A 618 -14.53 -23.75 -34.98
CA ALA A 618 -15.48 -23.50 -33.91
C ALA A 618 -15.95 -22.04 -33.95
N ARG A 619 -17.12 -21.76 -33.38
CA ARG A 619 -17.72 -20.43 -33.39
C ARG A 619 -17.99 -19.96 -31.98
N ILE A 620 -17.60 -18.73 -31.67
CA ILE A 620 -17.93 -18.05 -30.43
C ILE A 620 -18.90 -16.92 -30.79
N CYS A 621 -20.12 -17.03 -30.29
CA CYS A 621 -21.19 -16.05 -30.52
C CYS A 621 -21.43 -15.30 -29.22
N VAL A 622 -21.61 -13.99 -29.30
CA VAL A 622 -22.01 -13.18 -28.15
C VAL A 622 -23.03 -12.13 -28.58
N ALA A 623 -24.09 -11.96 -27.80
CA ALA A 623 -25.03 -10.87 -27.92
C ALA A 623 -25.08 -10.08 -26.60
N VAL A 624 -24.88 -8.77 -26.67
CA VAL A 624 -24.98 -7.85 -25.55
C VAL A 624 -26.32 -7.11 -25.65
N ARG A 625 -27.21 -7.33 -24.67
CA ARG A 625 -28.52 -6.68 -24.58
C ARG A 625 -28.55 -5.76 -23.38
N VAL A 626 -28.68 -4.47 -23.61
CA VAL A 626 -28.68 -3.40 -22.60
C VAL A 626 -30.11 -3.10 -22.17
N ASP A 627 -30.34 -3.08 -20.86
CA ASP A 627 -31.53 -2.50 -20.25
C ASP A 627 -31.20 -1.12 -19.67
N HIS A 628 -31.61 -0.08 -20.38
CA HIS A 628 -31.42 1.31 -19.97
C HIS A 628 -32.30 1.73 -18.79
N ALA A 629 -33.34 0.99 -18.41
CA ALA A 629 -34.14 1.34 -17.24
C ALA A 629 -33.41 0.92 -15.94
N SER A 630 -32.78 -0.24 -15.94
CA SER A 630 -32.03 -0.76 -14.79
C SER A 630 -30.51 -0.52 -14.88
N HIS A 631 -30.02 0.03 -15.98
CA HIS A 631 -28.58 0.13 -16.30
C HIS A 631 -27.88 -1.23 -16.12
N SER A 632 -28.47 -2.27 -16.70
CA SER A 632 -27.96 -3.65 -16.64
C SER A 632 -27.73 -4.18 -18.06
N ALA A 633 -26.91 -5.23 -18.19
CA ALA A 633 -26.68 -5.88 -19.48
C ALA A 633 -26.78 -7.40 -19.36
N VAL A 634 -27.36 -8.04 -20.38
CA VAL A 634 -27.32 -9.49 -20.58
C VAL A 634 -26.27 -9.79 -21.64
N ILE A 635 -25.28 -10.60 -21.27
CA ILE A 635 -24.23 -11.09 -22.15
C ILE A 635 -24.57 -12.55 -22.47
N ASP A 636 -25.05 -12.79 -23.67
CA ASP A 636 -25.62 -14.07 -24.09
C ASP A 636 -24.70 -14.77 -25.10
N PHE A 637 -24.05 -15.85 -24.67
CA PHE A 637 -23.18 -16.67 -25.50
C PHE A 637 -23.92 -17.79 -26.28
N THR A 638 -25.25 -17.75 -26.32
CA THR A 638 -26.06 -18.71 -27.09
C THR A 638 -25.68 -18.70 -28.56
N GLY A 639 -25.50 -19.88 -29.14
CA GLY A 639 -25.01 -20.08 -30.52
C GLY A 639 -23.54 -20.50 -30.57
N THR A 640 -22.79 -20.29 -29.48
CA THR A 640 -21.40 -20.77 -29.37
C THR A 640 -21.32 -22.28 -29.54
N SER A 641 -20.28 -22.75 -30.24
CA SER A 641 -20.07 -24.15 -30.58
C SER A 641 -20.13 -25.08 -29.36
N PRO A 642 -20.57 -26.34 -29.55
CA PRO A 642 -20.46 -27.39 -28.54
C PRO A 642 -19.03 -27.56 -28.04
N GLN A 643 -18.88 -28.25 -26.91
CA GLN A 643 -17.58 -28.70 -26.41
C GLN A 643 -16.76 -29.35 -27.53
N GLN A 644 -15.51 -28.93 -27.66
CA GLN A 644 -14.56 -29.44 -28.64
C GLN A 644 -13.90 -30.74 -28.14
N PRO A 645 -13.48 -31.63 -29.05
CA PRO A 645 -12.82 -32.89 -28.70
C PRO A 645 -11.33 -32.72 -28.32
N ASP A 646 -10.84 -31.50 -28.27
CA ASP A 646 -9.46 -31.10 -27.96
C ASP A 646 -9.41 -30.17 -26.72
N ASN A 647 -8.32 -29.43 -26.54
CA ASN A 647 -8.07 -28.58 -25.37
C ASN A 647 -8.50 -27.11 -25.53
N PHE A 648 -9.15 -26.72 -26.62
CA PHE A 648 -9.62 -25.34 -26.87
C PHE A 648 -10.91 -24.99 -26.13
N ASN A 649 -11.29 -25.78 -25.13
CA ASN A 649 -12.46 -25.49 -24.29
C ASN A 649 -12.08 -24.52 -23.16
N ALA A 650 -12.83 -23.44 -22.99
CA ALA A 650 -12.68 -22.50 -21.88
C ALA A 650 -13.76 -22.77 -20.82
N PRO A 651 -13.39 -23.09 -19.56
CA PRO A 651 -14.33 -23.17 -18.45
C PRO A 651 -15.11 -21.87 -18.25
N GLU A 652 -16.31 -21.96 -17.67
CA GLU A 652 -17.17 -20.79 -17.37
C GLU A 652 -16.42 -19.66 -16.63
N PRO A 653 -15.55 -19.93 -15.63
CA PRO A 653 -14.76 -18.90 -14.98
C PRO A 653 -13.92 -18.03 -15.93
N ILE A 654 -13.44 -18.59 -17.05
CA ILE A 654 -12.64 -17.87 -18.06
C ILE A 654 -13.53 -16.91 -18.87
N ALA A 655 -14.69 -17.38 -19.32
CA ALA A 655 -15.63 -16.53 -20.04
C ALA A 655 -16.14 -15.38 -19.15
N ARG A 656 -16.40 -15.66 -17.87
CA ARG A 656 -16.75 -14.65 -16.86
C ARG A 656 -15.63 -13.62 -16.64
N ALA A 657 -14.37 -14.07 -16.63
CA ALA A 657 -13.20 -13.19 -16.55
C ALA A 657 -13.08 -12.26 -17.76
N ALA A 658 -13.30 -12.78 -18.98
CA ALA A 658 -13.29 -11.98 -20.20
C ALA A 658 -14.38 -10.89 -20.20
N VAL A 659 -15.59 -11.22 -19.73
CA VAL A 659 -16.66 -10.21 -19.55
C VAL A 659 -16.24 -9.13 -18.56
N LEU A 660 -15.71 -9.50 -17.39
CA LEU A 660 -15.25 -8.53 -16.40
C LEU A 660 -14.16 -7.61 -16.95
N TYR A 661 -13.20 -8.18 -17.69
CA TYR A 661 -12.11 -7.44 -18.31
C TYR A 661 -12.64 -6.39 -19.28
N VAL A 662 -13.48 -6.78 -20.24
CA VAL A 662 -14.04 -5.85 -21.25
C VAL A 662 -14.83 -4.73 -20.58
N PHE A 663 -15.73 -5.04 -19.66
CA PHE A 663 -16.52 -4.01 -18.97
C PHE A 663 -15.66 -3.08 -18.10
N ARG A 664 -14.55 -3.56 -17.53
CA ARG A 664 -13.60 -2.71 -16.81
C ARG A 664 -12.89 -1.72 -17.73
N THR A 665 -12.57 -2.10 -18.97
CA THR A 665 -11.90 -1.21 -19.93
C THR A 665 -12.79 -0.04 -20.40
N LEU A 666 -14.11 -0.15 -20.22
CA LEU A 666 -15.06 0.92 -20.54
C LEU A 666 -15.09 2.05 -19.49
N ILE A 667 -14.39 1.88 -18.37
CA ILE A 667 -14.41 2.80 -17.23
C ILE A 667 -13.09 3.56 -17.15
N ASP A 668 -13.10 4.84 -17.51
CA ASP A 668 -11.96 5.77 -17.45
C ASP A 668 -11.77 6.37 -16.04
N GLU A 669 -11.86 5.51 -15.03
CA GLU A 669 -11.63 5.83 -13.62
C GLU A 669 -10.76 4.72 -13.00
N ASP A 670 -9.95 5.06 -12.00
CA ASP A 670 -9.19 4.09 -11.24
C ASP A 670 -10.10 3.44 -10.18
N ILE A 671 -10.82 2.39 -10.58
CA ILE A 671 -11.71 1.63 -9.71
C ILE A 671 -11.11 0.26 -9.36
N PRO A 672 -11.24 -0.20 -8.10
CA PRO A 672 -10.82 -1.55 -7.73
C PRO A 672 -11.70 -2.58 -8.42
N ILE A 673 -11.08 -3.56 -9.09
CA ILE A 673 -11.78 -4.66 -9.73
C ILE A 673 -12.24 -5.64 -8.65
N ASN A 674 -13.56 -5.73 -8.47
CA ASN A 674 -14.16 -6.53 -7.41
C ASN A 674 -15.47 -7.19 -7.89
N ALA A 675 -16.09 -8.01 -7.04
CA ALA A 675 -17.30 -8.76 -7.40
C ALA A 675 -18.50 -7.86 -7.72
N GLY A 676 -18.51 -6.62 -7.25
CA GLY A 676 -19.54 -5.63 -7.54
C GLY A 676 -19.65 -5.30 -9.03
N CYS A 677 -18.53 -5.30 -9.76
CA CYS A 677 -18.49 -5.02 -11.19
C CYS A 677 -19.32 -6.02 -12.02
N LEU A 678 -19.55 -7.24 -11.52
CA LEU A 678 -20.33 -8.26 -12.21
C LEU A 678 -21.83 -8.26 -11.84
N ARG A 679 -22.23 -7.59 -10.75
CA ARG A 679 -23.63 -7.55 -10.30
C ARG A 679 -24.62 -6.98 -11.33
N PRO A 680 -24.29 -5.96 -12.15
CA PRO A 680 -25.22 -5.46 -13.16
C PRO A 680 -25.23 -6.28 -14.45
N LEU A 681 -24.46 -7.37 -14.51
CA LEU A 681 -24.26 -8.19 -15.70
C LEU A 681 -24.88 -9.58 -15.50
N THR A 682 -25.78 -9.98 -16.40
CA THR A 682 -26.27 -11.36 -16.47
C THR A 682 -25.52 -12.09 -17.58
N ILE A 683 -24.73 -13.10 -17.22
CA ILE A 683 -23.93 -13.87 -18.19
C ILE A 683 -24.63 -15.20 -18.45
N ILE A 684 -24.97 -15.47 -19.71
CA ILE A 684 -25.62 -16.71 -20.15
C ILE A 684 -24.62 -17.50 -20.99
N ILE A 685 -24.21 -18.66 -20.49
CA ILE A 685 -23.33 -19.58 -21.21
C ILE A 685 -24.05 -20.92 -21.40
N PRO A 686 -24.23 -21.41 -22.64
CA PRO A 686 -24.87 -22.70 -22.86
C PRO A 686 -24.08 -23.85 -22.25
N GLN A 687 -24.73 -24.65 -21.40
CA GLN A 687 -24.09 -25.80 -20.76
C GLN A 687 -23.66 -26.84 -21.80
N GLY A 688 -22.41 -27.30 -21.76
CA GLY A 688 -21.85 -28.23 -22.74
C GLY A 688 -21.40 -27.57 -24.05
N SER A 689 -21.40 -26.24 -24.12
CA SER A 689 -20.62 -25.50 -25.11
C SER A 689 -19.12 -25.55 -24.80
N MET A 690 -18.28 -25.11 -25.73
CA MET A 690 -16.86 -24.95 -25.50
C MET A 690 -16.52 -23.91 -24.43
N LEU A 691 -17.48 -23.05 -24.02
CA LEU A 691 -17.33 -22.06 -22.94
C LEU A 691 -17.88 -22.55 -21.57
N SER A 692 -18.46 -23.75 -21.55
CA SER A 692 -18.91 -24.44 -20.34
C SER A 692 -18.76 -25.96 -20.55
N PRO A 693 -17.53 -26.46 -20.79
CA PRO A 693 -17.29 -27.87 -21.02
C PRO A 693 -17.65 -28.73 -19.81
N ARG A 694 -17.94 -30.00 -20.06
CA ARG A 694 -18.19 -31.01 -19.04
C ARG A 694 -16.93 -31.85 -18.82
N TYR A 695 -16.70 -32.27 -17.58
CA TYR A 695 -15.68 -33.26 -17.27
C TYR A 695 -15.88 -34.52 -18.15
N PRO A 696 -14.83 -35.11 -18.75
CA PRO A 696 -13.40 -34.82 -18.55
C PRO A 696 -12.74 -34.01 -19.68
N ALA A 697 -13.38 -33.01 -20.28
CA ALA A 697 -12.77 -32.24 -21.38
C ALA A 697 -11.40 -31.63 -21.03
N ALA A 698 -10.48 -31.59 -22.00
CA ALA A 698 -9.27 -30.79 -21.90
C ALA A 698 -9.60 -29.28 -22.05
N VAL A 699 -8.86 -28.42 -21.35
CA VAL A 699 -9.16 -26.98 -21.22
C VAL A 699 -7.96 -26.04 -21.28
N VAL A 700 -6.73 -26.56 -21.36
CA VAL A 700 -5.52 -25.73 -21.19
C VAL A 700 -5.40 -24.62 -22.24
N ALA A 701 -5.80 -24.88 -23.50
CA ALA A 701 -5.81 -23.85 -24.55
C ALA A 701 -6.99 -22.88 -24.40
N GLY A 702 -8.02 -23.25 -23.63
CA GLY A 702 -9.10 -22.36 -23.23
C GLY A 702 -8.62 -21.08 -22.54
N ASN A 703 -7.59 -21.22 -21.69
CA ASN A 703 -7.01 -20.10 -20.93
C ASN A 703 -6.15 -19.18 -21.80
N VAL A 704 -5.38 -19.74 -22.73
CA VAL A 704 -4.39 -18.99 -23.52
C VAL A 704 -4.88 -18.53 -24.88
N GLU A 705 -5.75 -19.28 -25.56
CA GLU A 705 -6.23 -18.98 -26.93
C GLU A 705 -7.70 -18.58 -26.94
N THR A 706 -8.58 -19.45 -26.43
CA THR A 706 -10.03 -19.23 -26.51
C THR A 706 -10.46 -17.97 -25.75
N SER A 707 -9.84 -17.67 -24.61
CA SER A 707 -10.08 -16.45 -23.83
C SER A 707 -9.86 -15.16 -24.63
N GLN A 708 -8.86 -15.12 -25.51
CA GLN A 708 -8.59 -13.98 -26.40
C GLN A 708 -9.72 -13.83 -27.43
N VAL A 709 -10.21 -14.94 -27.98
CA VAL A 709 -11.31 -14.93 -28.95
C VAL A 709 -12.62 -14.47 -28.29
N ILE A 710 -12.92 -14.92 -27.07
CA ILE A 710 -14.07 -14.42 -26.28
C ILE A 710 -13.97 -12.91 -26.10
N THR A 711 -12.78 -12.42 -25.74
CA THR A 711 -12.53 -10.99 -25.52
C THR A 711 -12.71 -10.19 -26.81
N ASN A 712 -12.20 -10.68 -27.95
CA ASN A 712 -12.39 -10.05 -29.25
C ASN A 712 -13.87 -9.99 -29.66
N ALA A 713 -14.61 -11.08 -29.45
CA ALA A 713 -16.04 -11.13 -29.75
C ALA A 713 -16.82 -10.11 -28.90
N LEU A 714 -16.46 -9.98 -27.61
CA LEU A 714 -17.06 -9.00 -26.69
C LEU A 714 -16.75 -7.55 -27.02
N PHE A 715 -15.54 -7.24 -27.51
CA PHE A 715 -15.20 -5.87 -27.95
C PHE A 715 -15.85 -5.49 -29.28
N ALA A 716 -16.08 -6.47 -30.15
CA ALA A 716 -16.68 -6.25 -31.46
C ALA A 716 -18.21 -6.15 -31.40
N ALA A 717 -18.84 -6.83 -30.43
CA ALA A 717 -20.27 -6.72 -30.14
C ALA A 717 -20.58 -5.39 -29.44
#